data_AF-A0A0F0FEY3-F1
#
_entry.id   AF-A0A0F0FEY3-F1
#
_cell.length_a   1.000
_cell.length_b   1.000
_cell.length_c   1.000
_cell.angle_alpha   90.00
_cell.angle_beta   90.00
_cell.angle_gamma   90.00
#
_symmetry.space_group_name_H-M   'P 1'
#
loop_
_entity.id
_entity.type
_entity.pdbx_description
1 polymer ?
#
loop_
_entity_poly.entity_id
_entity_poly.type
_entity_poly.pdbx_seq_one_letter_code
_entity_poly.pdbx_strand_id
1 'polypeptide(L)'
;MKKLLIANRGEIALRVLRAARDLDIGTVAVYSQDDISARHRMLADEACPLDGAGPSAYINIAGIIAAAKESGCDAVHPGYGFLSERADFAQACIDAGIRFIGPTVEHLALFGDKGRALQLAAESDVPVMPATRGGASLEEITSFFDAQGDAGVVIKAVGGGGGRGMRVVRRREDLAEAYARCRSEASSAFGVDALYAERLVSRARHIEVQIAGDGVQVIALGERDCTLQRRFQKLVEIAPSPVLRPQLREQIIKAALRLARRVNYQSLGTFEFLVEETGAGEQKDFVFIEANPRLQVEHTITEQVTGVDLVALQIGLAAGRSLSDLGLDPASPPQPRGYAIQVRVNAEMTDAQGLARPAHGRLERFDPPSGPDVRVDSHGYTGYEPSPNFDTLLAKLIVSSAAPGFEVAVRRLQRSLAEFRIVGVPTNLNLLRALAQRDDFLTQHVHTRHFEGILQELMASAEAIAEAECAQELLFAGAGRPPAAHTPRSPDIEEEVDEGLVAIRAPLTGRVVEISVQVDDIVKPGQTVAVLDAMKMEHAIAAECGGRVVDLRLEKGALASEGQILIVLEQVEADGVSVDAAQKVDPHAIRADLQRVLDRHAYLDDAARPDAVAKRRSRGQRTARENVADLCDPDTFVEYGALALAAQASRRSQQDLIANTPADGLITGIGNINGGLVGQDRARSAVMAYDATVLAGTQGKRNHIKTDRIVEVALRDELPLLLFAEGGGGRPGDVDFPSVSGLYQPSFAAFADLNGNVPVVGIVSGRCFAGNAAFLGCCDVIIADRSANIGMAGPAMIEGGGLGVFSPEDVGPASVQFANGVVDVLVENEAEAVQVAKHYLSMFQGRVTHWSAPDSLDLRRVVPENRLRVYDTRKAIEGIADIGSVLMLRSGFGAGIHTALARVEGQPVGIMANNPYHLGGAIDADAADKAARFMQLCDAHGLPIISLIDTPGFMVGPDVEARAQVRHVSRMFLTAAKLRVGLLAVTLRKGYGLGAMAMAGGGFRSANFTISWPTGEFGPMGLEGAVRLGFKKELEAVPDGAERIALFEKLVAQSYERGHAINTAAAVEIDAVIDPAQTRKWIVQGITSADVRSRRERRSFIDAW
;
A
#
# COMPACT_ATOMS: atom_id res chain seq x y z
N MET A 1 3.37 9.13 -51.07
CA MET A 1 2.85 9.75 -49.83
C MET A 1 3.20 11.22 -49.93
N LYS A 2 2.25 12.13 -49.73
CA LYS A 2 2.43 13.58 -49.89
C LYS A 2 2.20 14.34 -48.59
N LYS A 3 1.27 13.88 -47.74
CA LYS A 3 0.93 14.54 -46.49
C LYS A 3 0.72 13.55 -45.34
N LEU A 4 1.34 13.83 -44.19
CA LEU A 4 1.42 12.97 -43.02
C LEU A 4 0.87 13.68 -41.78
N LEU A 5 -0.10 13.07 -41.11
CA LEU A 5 -0.52 13.47 -39.77
C LEU A 5 0.34 12.78 -38.70
N ILE A 6 0.80 13.54 -37.73
CA ILE A 6 1.61 13.04 -36.61
C ILE A 6 0.68 12.93 -35.40
N ALA A 7 0.23 11.71 -35.09
CA ALA A 7 -0.70 11.41 -34.00
C ALA A 7 0.05 11.28 -32.66
N ASN A 8 0.85 12.29 -32.32
CA ASN A 8 1.65 12.33 -31.09
C ASN A 8 2.05 13.78 -30.75
N ARG A 9 2.78 13.98 -29.64
CA ARG A 9 3.24 15.29 -29.15
C ARG A 9 4.69 15.25 -28.68
N GLY A 10 5.20 16.38 -28.18
CA GLY A 10 6.50 16.45 -27.53
C GLY A 10 7.67 16.17 -28.48
N GLU A 11 8.73 15.54 -27.98
CA GLU A 11 9.98 15.37 -28.75
C GLU A 11 9.80 14.44 -29.95
N ILE A 12 9.01 13.38 -29.82
CA ILE A 12 8.80 12.43 -30.91
C ILE A 12 8.03 13.02 -32.07
N ALA A 13 7.05 13.89 -31.79
CA ALA A 13 6.34 14.58 -32.86
C ALA A 13 7.30 15.45 -33.68
N LEU A 14 8.23 16.14 -33.01
CA LEU A 14 9.29 16.90 -33.70
C LEU A 14 10.25 16.01 -34.49
N ARG A 15 10.64 14.87 -33.93
CA ARG A 15 11.54 13.91 -34.59
C ARG A 15 10.91 13.36 -35.87
N VAL A 16 9.62 13.03 -35.83
CA VAL A 16 8.85 12.57 -36.99
C VAL A 16 8.69 13.67 -38.03
N LEU A 17 8.34 14.87 -37.59
CA LEU A 17 8.18 16.05 -38.42
C LEU A 17 9.46 16.36 -39.21
N ARG A 18 10.62 16.32 -38.55
CA ARG A 18 11.92 16.56 -39.18
C ARG A 18 12.22 15.55 -40.29
N ALA A 19 12.06 14.24 -40.03
CA ALA A 19 12.25 13.22 -41.06
C ALA A 19 11.25 13.33 -42.21
N ALA A 20 9.99 13.65 -41.93
CA ALA A 20 8.99 13.86 -42.97
C ALA A 20 9.37 15.04 -43.88
N ARG A 21 9.89 16.13 -43.31
CA ARG A 21 10.40 17.28 -44.08
C ARG A 21 11.62 16.95 -44.91
N ASP A 22 12.57 16.19 -44.37
CA ASP A 22 13.75 15.75 -45.13
C ASP A 22 13.36 14.84 -46.32
N LEU A 23 12.18 14.21 -46.25
CA LEU A 23 11.58 13.43 -47.33
C LEU A 23 10.61 14.22 -48.23
N ASP A 24 10.51 15.54 -48.06
CA ASP A 24 9.59 16.44 -48.79
C ASP A 24 8.10 16.03 -48.66
N ILE A 25 7.71 15.60 -47.45
CA ILE A 25 6.33 15.24 -47.09
C ILE A 25 5.73 16.33 -46.21
N GLY A 26 4.56 16.86 -46.60
CA GLY A 26 3.83 17.86 -45.81
C GLY A 26 3.36 17.28 -44.47
N THR A 27 3.41 18.09 -43.41
CA THR A 27 3.21 17.64 -42.02
C THR A 27 2.02 18.30 -41.36
N VAL A 28 1.21 17.50 -40.67
CA VAL A 28 0.09 17.96 -39.83
C VAL A 28 0.32 17.52 -38.39
N ALA A 29 0.47 18.47 -37.47
CA ALA A 29 0.49 18.18 -36.04
C ALA A 29 -0.92 18.18 -35.46
N VAL A 30 -1.18 17.30 -34.51
CA VAL A 30 -2.34 17.43 -33.61
C VAL A 30 -1.89 17.97 -32.26
N TYR A 31 -2.75 18.75 -31.59
CA TYR A 31 -2.43 19.30 -30.28
C TYR A 31 -3.66 19.43 -29.38
N SER A 32 -3.48 19.14 -28.08
CA SER A 32 -4.49 19.38 -27.05
C SER A 32 -4.45 20.83 -26.54
N GLN A 33 -5.40 21.20 -25.67
CA GLN A 33 -5.39 22.52 -24.99
C GLN A 33 -4.09 22.80 -24.22
N ASP A 34 -3.45 21.76 -23.68
CA ASP A 34 -2.16 21.87 -22.98
C ASP A 34 -0.96 22.12 -23.89
N ASP A 35 -1.09 21.83 -25.19
CA ASP A 35 0.01 21.83 -26.17
C ASP A 35 -0.04 23.05 -27.11
N ILE A 36 -0.74 24.11 -26.71
CA ILE A 36 -0.84 25.35 -27.48
C ILE A 36 0.55 25.96 -27.73
N SER A 37 1.43 25.96 -26.73
CA SER A 37 2.80 26.48 -26.85
C SER A 37 3.81 25.38 -27.26
N ALA A 38 3.36 24.17 -27.58
CA ALA A 38 4.26 23.07 -27.86
C ALA A 38 5.01 23.28 -29.19
N ARG A 39 6.31 22.95 -29.17
CA ARG A 39 7.19 23.21 -30.31
C ARG A 39 6.82 22.40 -31.56
N HIS A 40 6.21 21.22 -31.42
CA HIS A 40 5.75 20.43 -32.58
C HIS A 40 4.60 21.08 -33.32
N ARG A 41 3.69 21.76 -32.61
CA ARG A 41 2.62 22.57 -33.21
C ARG A 41 3.20 23.73 -34.02
N MET A 42 4.14 24.46 -33.43
CA MET A 42 4.76 25.64 -34.07
C MET A 42 5.54 25.30 -35.33
N LEU A 43 6.13 24.11 -35.37
CA LEU A 43 6.99 23.69 -36.47
C LEU A 43 6.26 22.88 -37.53
N ALA A 44 5.02 22.43 -37.36
CA ALA A 44 4.31 21.68 -38.42
C ALA A 44 3.82 22.61 -39.53
N ASP A 45 3.59 22.08 -40.74
CA ASP A 45 3.07 22.89 -41.85
C ASP A 45 1.60 23.28 -41.59
N GLU A 46 0.83 22.38 -40.98
CA GLU A 46 -0.50 22.62 -40.46
C GLU A 46 -0.65 22.04 -39.04
N ALA A 47 -1.59 22.58 -38.25
CA ALA A 47 -1.86 22.07 -36.92
C ALA A 47 -3.37 22.03 -36.62
N CYS A 48 -3.86 20.87 -36.18
CA CYS A 48 -5.26 20.64 -35.85
C CYS A 48 -5.45 20.51 -34.33
N PRO A 49 -6.37 21.28 -33.72
CA PRO A 49 -6.70 21.08 -32.32
C PRO A 49 -7.45 19.75 -32.14
N LEU A 50 -7.19 19.08 -31.03
CA LEU A 50 -7.98 17.95 -30.54
C LEU A 50 -8.88 18.41 -29.40
N ASP A 51 -10.07 17.82 -29.32
CA ASP A 51 -10.97 18.05 -28.21
C ASP A 51 -10.41 17.46 -26.92
N GLY A 52 -10.37 18.30 -25.87
CA GLY A 52 -9.93 17.92 -24.54
C GLY A 52 -8.50 18.36 -24.18
N ALA A 53 -8.10 17.95 -22.98
CA ALA A 53 -6.83 18.25 -22.35
C ALA A 53 -6.10 16.93 -21.99
N GLY A 54 -4.79 17.01 -21.82
CA GLY A 54 -3.94 15.92 -21.36
C GLY A 54 -3.89 14.71 -22.30
N PRO A 55 -3.44 13.54 -21.79
CA PRO A 55 -3.26 12.32 -22.57
C PRO A 55 -4.52 11.80 -23.27
N SER A 56 -5.71 12.07 -22.70
CA SER A 56 -6.99 11.62 -23.26
C SER A 56 -7.25 12.15 -24.67
N ALA A 57 -6.77 13.34 -25.00
CA ALA A 57 -6.94 13.91 -26.34
C ALA A 57 -6.25 13.06 -27.41
N TYR A 58 -5.06 12.55 -27.11
CA TYR A 58 -4.21 11.79 -28.05
C TYR A 58 -4.57 10.30 -28.17
N ILE A 59 -5.50 9.79 -27.36
CA ILE A 59 -6.04 8.42 -27.48
C ILE A 59 -7.42 8.38 -28.14
N ASN A 60 -7.96 9.55 -28.53
CA ASN A 60 -9.23 9.64 -29.25
C ASN A 60 -9.04 9.28 -30.74
N ILE A 61 -9.20 7.99 -31.06
CA ILE A 61 -9.10 7.46 -32.42
C ILE A 61 -10.01 8.24 -33.40
N ALA A 62 -11.27 8.48 -33.03
CA ALA A 62 -12.23 9.15 -33.90
C ALA A 62 -11.79 10.58 -34.23
N GLY A 63 -11.33 11.32 -33.21
CA GLY A 63 -10.82 12.70 -33.39
C GLY A 63 -9.58 12.75 -34.28
N ILE A 64 -8.64 11.82 -34.12
CA ILE A 64 -7.41 11.77 -34.94
C ILE A 64 -7.73 11.39 -36.39
N ILE A 65 -8.63 10.44 -36.62
CA ILE A 65 -9.07 10.07 -37.97
C ILE A 65 -9.81 11.23 -38.64
N ALA A 66 -10.65 11.96 -37.90
CA ALA A 66 -11.34 13.16 -38.39
C ALA A 66 -10.33 14.24 -38.82
N ALA A 67 -9.37 14.58 -37.95
CA ALA A 67 -8.31 15.55 -38.26
C ALA A 67 -7.50 15.13 -39.50
N ALA A 68 -7.16 13.84 -39.63
CA ALA A 68 -6.43 13.33 -40.79
C ALA A 68 -7.23 13.48 -42.09
N LYS A 69 -8.54 13.20 -42.06
CA LYS A 69 -9.43 13.36 -43.22
C LYS A 69 -9.63 14.82 -43.61
N GLU A 70 -9.90 15.68 -42.63
CA GLU A 70 -10.15 17.12 -42.86
C GLU A 70 -8.92 17.82 -43.44
N SER A 71 -7.72 17.45 -42.98
CA SER A 71 -6.46 17.97 -43.51
C SER A 71 -5.98 17.26 -44.78
N GLY A 72 -6.71 16.25 -45.28
CA GLY A 72 -6.34 15.51 -46.49
C GLY A 72 -5.01 14.75 -46.37
N CYS A 73 -4.74 14.14 -45.22
CA CYS A 73 -3.53 13.36 -44.99
C CYS A 73 -3.62 11.97 -45.64
N ASP A 74 -2.54 11.54 -46.28
CA ASP A 74 -2.45 10.19 -46.88
C ASP A 74 -2.10 9.13 -45.84
N ALA A 75 -1.46 9.55 -44.74
CA ALA A 75 -0.90 8.66 -43.74
C ALA A 75 -0.92 9.27 -42.34
N VAL A 76 -0.80 8.41 -41.33
CA VAL A 76 -0.67 8.78 -39.92
C VAL A 76 0.54 8.09 -39.31
N HIS A 77 1.40 8.86 -38.65
CA HIS A 77 2.51 8.35 -37.85
C HIS A 77 2.17 8.47 -36.36
N PRO A 78 2.07 7.36 -35.62
CA PRO A 78 1.67 7.40 -34.21
C PRO A 78 2.86 7.64 -33.27
N GLY A 79 4.10 7.55 -33.74
CA GLY A 79 5.29 7.73 -32.90
C GLY A 79 5.45 6.57 -31.91
N TYR A 80 5.57 6.90 -30.62
CA TYR A 80 5.59 5.93 -29.53
C TYR A 80 4.61 6.34 -28.41
N GLY A 81 4.07 5.38 -27.67
CA GLY A 81 3.01 5.64 -26.70
C GLY A 81 1.67 5.98 -27.37
N PHE A 82 0.68 6.37 -26.57
CA PHE A 82 -0.70 6.62 -27.04
C PHE A 82 -1.25 5.46 -27.89
N LEU A 83 -1.45 5.69 -29.19
CA LEU A 83 -2.05 4.74 -30.12
C LEU A 83 -1.03 3.95 -30.94
N SER A 84 0.29 4.06 -30.68
CA SER A 84 1.33 3.45 -31.50
C SER A 84 1.33 1.92 -31.56
N GLU A 85 0.74 1.27 -30.55
CA GLU A 85 0.65 -0.20 -30.46
C GLU A 85 -0.79 -0.70 -30.64
N ARG A 86 -1.72 0.17 -31.02
CA ARG A 86 -3.17 -0.12 -31.07
C ARG A 86 -3.57 -0.66 -32.44
N ALA A 87 -3.81 -1.98 -32.51
CA ALA A 87 -4.31 -2.65 -33.71
C ALA A 87 -5.64 -2.08 -34.22
N ASP A 88 -6.55 -1.69 -33.33
CA ASP A 88 -7.83 -1.06 -33.67
C ASP A 88 -7.65 0.35 -34.26
N PHE A 89 -6.61 1.08 -33.86
CA PHE A 89 -6.27 2.35 -34.50
C PHE A 89 -5.70 2.15 -35.91
N ALA A 90 -4.78 1.21 -36.08
CA ALA A 90 -4.25 0.86 -37.39
C ALA A 90 -5.36 0.39 -38.36
N GLN A 91 -6.32 -0.42 -37.86
CA GLN A 91 -7.49 -0.83 -38.61
C GLN A 91 -8.39 0.38 -38.97
N ALA A 92 -8.65 1.28 -38.02
CA ALA A 92 -9.42 2.49 -38.28
C ALA A 92 -8.78 3.41 -39.32
N CYS A 93 -7.44 3.50 -39.36
CA CYS A 93 -6.73 4.18 -40.45
C CYS A 93 -7.01 3.51 -41.80
N ILE A 94 -6.89 2.18 -41.88
CA ILE A 94 -7.15 1.41 -43.12
C ILE A 94 -8.60 1.62 -43.59
N ASP A 95 -9.57 1.50 -42.69
CA ASP A 95 -11.00 1.69 -42.99
C ASP A 95 -11.30 3.13 -43.45
N ALA A 96 -10.52 4.09 -42.98
CA ALA A 96 -10.59 5.49 -43.38
C ALA A 96 -9.85 5.80 -44.70
N GLY A 97 -9.17 4.82 -45.32
CA GLY A 97 -8.34 5.03 -46.50
C GLY A 97 -7.02 5.74 -46.22
N ILE A 98 -6.59 5.77 -44.95
CA ILE A 98 -5.38 6.44 -44.47
C ILE A 98 -4.32 5.38 -44.16
N ARG A 99 -3.08 5.60 -44.60
CA ARG A 99 -2.00 4.65 -44.33
C ARG A 99 -1.45 4.80 -42.90
N PHE A 100 -1.50 3.74 -42.13
CA PHE A 100 -0.82 3.68 -40.84
C PHE A 100 0.70 3.48 -41.03
N ILE A 101 1.53 4.35 -40.44
CA ILE A 101 3.00 4.20 -40.46
C ILE A 101 3.44 3.42 -39.22
N GLY A 102 3.49 2.10 -39.38
CA GLY A 102 3.87 1.15 -38.34
C GLY A 102 3.73 -0.28 -38.86
N PRO A 103 3.86 -1.29 -37.98
CA PRO A 103 3.59 -2.69 -38.33
C PRO A 103 2.14 -2.93 -38.74
N THR A 104 1.86 -4.08 -39.36
CA THR A 104 0.50 -4.43 -39.79
C THR A 104 -0.43 -4.65 -38.59
N VAL A 105 -1.75 -4.64 -38.82
CA VAL A 105 -2.75 -4.92 -37.79
C VAL A 105 -2.50 -6.28 -37.14
N GLU A 106 -2.09 -7.28 -37.93
CA GLU A 106 -1.74 -8.62 -37.45
C GLU A 106 -0.48 -8.62 -36.60
N HIS A 107 0.56 -7.86 -37.00
CA HIS A 107 1.78 -7.72 -36.19
C HIS A 107 1.49 -7.00 -34.87
N LEU A 108 0.68 -5.93 -34.90
CA LEU A 108 0.26 -5.20 -33.69
C LEU A 108 -0.57 -6.10 -32.76
N ALA A 109 -1.52 -6.87 -33.29
CA ALA A 109 -2.32 -7.80 -32.51
C ALA A 109 -1.51 -9.00 -31.96
N LEU A 110 -0.47 -9.42 -32.69
CA LEU A 110 0.43 -10.50 -32.27
C LEU A 110 1.39 -10.04 -31.17
N PHE A 111 2.11 -8.94 -31.39
CA PHE A 111 3.14 -8.46 -30.47
C PHE A 111 2.59 -7.57 -29.35
N GLY A 112 1.38 -7.04 -29.50
CA GLY A 112 0.61 -6.41 -28.41
C GLY A 112 0.07 -7.41 -27.38
N ASP A 113 0.11 -8.71 -27.68
CA ASP A 113 -0.18 -9.79 -26.74
C ASP A 113 1.13 -10.51 -26.36
N LYS A 114 1.60 -10.27 -25.13
CA LYS A 114 2.85 -10.86 -24.61
C LYS A 114 2.82 -12.39 -24.65
N GLY A 115 1.68 -13.02 -24.39
CA GLY A 115 1.56 -14.48 -24.40
C GLY A 115 1.76 -15.05 -25.80
N ARG A 116 1.14 -14.44 -26.81
CA ARG A 116 1.30 -14.85 -28.22
C ARG A 116 2.72 -14.59 -28.73
N ALA A 117 3.35 -13.48 -28.34
CA ALA A 117 4.73 -13.19 -28.69
C ALA A 117 5.72 -14.22 -28.11
N LEU A 118 5.55 -14.59 -26.83
CA LEU A 118 6.35 -15.63 -26.18
C LEU A 118 6.12 -17.01 -26.80
N GLN A 119 4.87 -17.34 -27.14
CA GLN A 119 4.55 -18.58 -27.83
C GLN A 119 5.24 -18.68 -29.19
N LEU A 120 5.16 -17.62 -30.00
CA LEU A 120 5.89 -17.55 -31.28
C LEU A 120 7.40 -17.73 -31.09
N ALA A 121 7.95 -17.15 -30.02
CA ALA A 121 9.37 -17.29 -29.72
C ALA A 121 9.77 -18.73 -29.41
N ALA A 122 9.00 -19.42 -28.57
CA ALA A 122 9.20 -20.84 -28.29
C ALA A 122 9.06 -21.70 -29.57
N GLU A 123 8.05 -21.46 -30.40
CA GLU A 123 7.83 -22.16 -31.68
C GLU A 123 8.93 -21.89 -32.72
N SER A 124 9.69 -20.81 -32.53
CA SER A 124 10.82 -20.43 -33.39
C SER A 124 12.18 -20.83 -32.79
N ASP A 125 12.22 -21.71 -31.80
CA ASP A 125 13.45 -22.13 -31.10
C ASP A 125 14.25 -20.94 -30.53
N VAL A 126 13.55 -19.86 -30.14
CA VAL A 126 14.15 -18.72 -29.42
C VAL A 126 13.94 -18.92 -27.93
N PRO A 127 14.99 -18.87 -27.10
CA PRO A 127 14.85 -19.05 -25.67
C PRO A 127 13.86 -18.03 -25.07
N VAL A 128 12.88 -18.52 -24.34
CA VAL A 128 11.95 -17.70 -23.55
C VAL A 128 12.16 -18.00 -22.07
N MET A 129 11.76 -17.07 -21.21
CA MET A 129 11.80 -17.33 -19.79
C MET A 129 10.95 -18.56 -19.48
N PRO A 130 11.48 -19.58 -18.78
CA PRO A 130 10.67 -20.67 -18.28
C PRO A 130 9.50 -20.08 -17.49
N ALA A 131 8.29 -20.49 -17.82
CA ALA A 131 7.08 -19.99 -17.20
C ALA A 131 6.00 -21.06 -17.17
N THR A 132 5.10 -20.96 -16.19
CA THR A 132 3.85 -21.72 -16.21
C THR A 132 2.85 -21.09 -17.18
N ARG A 133 1.80 -21.84 -17.55
CA ARG A 133 0.69 -21.30 -18.34
C ARG A 133 -0.09 -20.26 -17.53
N GLY A 134 -0.78 -19.35 -18.23
CA GLY A 134 -1.76 -18.45 -17.62
C GLY A 134 -2.89 -19.23 -16.95
N GLY A 135 -3.22 -18.89 -15.71
CA GLY A 135 -4.19 -19.63 -14.89
C GLY A 135 -3.60 -20.84 -14.15
N ALA A 136 -2.27 -20.90 -14.00
CA ALA A 136 -1.61 -21.98 -13.26
C ALA A 136 -2.07 -22.01 -11.80
N SER A 137 -2.37 -23.21 -11.32
CA SER A 137 -2.66 -23.51 -9.92
C SER A 137 -1.41 -23.34 -9.04
N LEU A 138 -1.61 -23.21 -7.73
CA LEU A 138 -0.51 -23.19 -6.77
C LEU A 138 0.36 -24.47 -6.86
N GLU A 139 -0.24 -25.62 -7.16
CA GLU A 139 0.47 -26.89 -7.29
C GLU A 139 1.38 -26.91 -8.53
N GLU A 140 0.89 -26.40 -9.67
CA GLU A 140 1.68 -26.24 -10.89
C GLU A 140 2.83 -25.25 -10.69
N ILE A 141 2.59 -24.13 -10.01
CA ILE A 141 3.62 -23.13 -9.69
C ILE A 141 4.63 -23.68 -8.68
N THR A 142 4.20 -24.52 -7.74
CA THR A 142 5.10 -25.20 -6.79
C THR A 142 5.98 -26.22 -7.50
N SER A 143 5.40 -27.02 -8.38
CA SER A 143 6.16 -27.96 -9.22
C SER A 143 7.14 -27.22 -10.14
N PHE A 144 6.72 -26.09 -10.70
CA PHE A 144 7.57 -25.23 -11.51
C PHE A 144 8.73 -24.63 -10.70
N PHE A 145 8.46 -24.12 -9.49
CA PHE A 145 9.48 -23.62 -8.57
C PHE A 145 10.54 -24.69 -8.27
N ASP A 146 10.11 -25.91 -7.93
CA ASP A 146 11.01 -27.03 -7.66
C ASP A 146 11.91 -27.34 -8.87
N ALA A 147 11.36 -27.25 -10.08
CA ALA A 147 12.11 -27.44 -11.31
C ALA A 147 13.10 -26.31 -11.61
N GLN A 148 12.96 -25.12 -11.01
CA GLN A 148 13.90 -24.00 -11.17
C GLN A 148 15.10 -24.06 -10.22
N GLY A 149 15.10 -24.97 -9.23
CA GLY A 149 16.16 -25.08 -8.22
C GLY A 149 16.33 -23.79 -7.41
N ASP A 150 17.57 -23.33 -7.24
CA ASP A 150 17.90 -22.18 -6.39
C ASP A 150 17.56 -20.81 -7.01
N ALA A 151 17.09 -20.76 -8.26
CA ALA A 151 16.81 -19.50 -8.95
C ALA A 151 15.61 -18.74 -8.33
N GLY A 152 14.62 -19.47 -7.80
CA GLY A 152 13.32 -18.93 -7.40
C GLY A 152 12.40 -18.58 -8.58
N VAL A 153 11.23 -18.02 -8.29
CA VAL A 153 10.22 -17.64 -9.30
C VAL A 153 9.65 -16.24 -9.03
N VAL A 154 9.06 -15.64 -10.06
CA VAL A 154 8.22 -14.44 -9.96
C VAL A 154 6.81 -14.84 -10.35
N ILE A 155 5.88 -14.79 -9.41
CA ILE A 155 4.45 -14.97 -9.67
C ILE A 155 3.92 -13.66 -10.24
N LYS A 156 3.14 -13.71 -11.33
CA LYS A 156 2.61 -12.57 -12.06
C LYS A 156 1.13 -12.76 -12.42
N ALA A 157 0.38 -11.68 -12.47
CA ALA A 157 -0.99 -11.64 -12.97
C ALA A 157 -1.05 -11.71 -14.50
N VAL A 158 -1.99 -12.49 -15.06
CA VAL A 158 -2.32 -12.47 -16.49
C VAL A 158 -2.97 -11.12 -16.81
N GLY A 159 -2.27 -10.25 -17.53
CA GLY A 159 -2.71 -8.89 -17.86
C GLY A 159 -2.16 -7.76 -16.96
N GLY A 160 -1.32 -8.09 -15.98
CA GLY A 160 -0.69 -7.09 -15.11
C GLY A 160 0.48 -6.34 -15.79
N GLY A 161 0.51 -5.01 -15.65
CA GLY A 161 1.61 -4.14 -16.12
C GLY A 161 2.11 -3.20 -15.02
N GLY A 162 3.35 -2.72 -15.13
CA GLY A 162 3.89 -1.65 -14.28
C GLY A 162 4.21 -2.02 -12.83
N GLY A 163 4.61 -3.26 -12.55
CA GLY A 163 5.06 -3.66 -11.19
C GLY A 163 3.95 -4.12 -10.24
N ARG A 164 2.68 -3.92 -10.61
CA ARG A 164 1.49 -4.33 -9.83
C ARG A 164 1.08 -5.76 -10.17
N GLY A 165 0.72 -6.56 -9.16
CA GLY A 165 0.38 -7.97 -9.33
C GLY A 165 1.58 -8.86 -9.67
N MET A 166 2.76 -8.59 -9.08
CA MET A 166 3.93 -9.48 -9.17
C MET A 166 4.51 -9.77 -7.78
N ARG A 167 4.99 -11.00 -7.53
CA ARG A 167 5.65 -11.41 -6.28
C ARG A 167 6.87 -12.25 -6.56
N VAL A 168 8.01 -11.80 -6.03
CA VAL A 168 9.27 -12.57 -6.07
C VAL A 168 9.25 -13.59 -4.95
N VAL A 169 9.49 -14.86 -5.29
CA VAL A 169 9.52 -15.99 -4.35
C VAL A 169 10.86 -16.70 -4.50
N ARG A 170 11.65 -16.70 -3.41
CA ARG A 170 12.96 -17.36 -3.37
C ARG A 170 12.97 -18.63 -2.54
N ARG A 171 12.03 -18.77 -1.61
CA ARG A 171 11.88 -19.96 -0.76
C ARG A 171 10.56 -20.62 -1.08
N ARG A 172 10.57 -21.96 -1.11
CA ARG A 172 9.37 -22.76 -1.40
C ARG A 172 8.22 -22.44 -0.44
N GLU A 173 8.53 -22.19 0.83
CA GLU A 173 7.57 -21.86 1.88
C GLU A 173 6.75 -20.59 1.60
N ASP A 174 7.31 -19.63 0.85
CA ASP A 174 6.66 -18.35 0.57
C ASP A 174 5.66 -18.44 -0.62
N LEU A 175 5.67 -19.54 -1.40
CA LEU A 175 4.88 -19.68 -2.63
C LEU A 175 3.37 -19.57 -2.40
N ALA A 176 2.87 -20.20 -1.34
CA ALA A 176 1.43 -20.25 -1.06
C ALA A 176 0.87 -18.86 -0.73
N GLU A 177 1.59 -18.10 0.11
CA GLU A 177 1.23 -16.72 0.44
C GLU A 177 1.37 -15.81 -0.77
N ALA A 178 2.51 -15.88 -1.47
CA ALA A 178 2.77 -15.06 -2.63
C ALA A 178 1.74 -15.29 -3.76
N TYR A 179 1.33 -16.53 -3.99
CA TYR A 179 0.27 -16.88 -4.94
C TYR A 179 -1.08 -16.28 -4.53
N ALA A 180 -1.48 -16.44 -3.26
CA ALA A 180 -2.75 -15.91 -2.77
C ALA A 180 -2.80 -14.37 -2.85
N ARG A 181 -1.72 -13.69 -2.47
CA ARG A 181 -1.60 -12.22 -2.52
C ARG A 181 -1.57 -11.71 -3.95
N CYS A 182 -0.79 -12.35 -4.82
CA CYS A 182 -0.72 -11.99 -6.24
C CYS A 182 -2.09 -12.17 -6.91
N ARG A 183 -2.86 -13.20 -6.54
CA ARG A 183 -4.19 -13.50 -7.09
C ARG A 183 -5.22 -12.48 -6.63
N SER A 184 -5.20 -12.15 -5.35
CA SER A 184 -6.07 -11.13 -4.76
C SER A 184 -5.82 -9.75 -5.37
N GLU A 185 -4.54 -9.35 -5.49
CA GLU A 185 -4.16 -8.10 -6.14
C GLU A 185 -4.52 -8.09 -7.63
N ALA A 186 -4.32 -9.20 -8.35
CA ALA A 186 -4.71 -9.34 -9.75
C ALA A 186 -6.22 -9.16 -9.96
N SER A 187 -7.02 -9.83 -9.11
CA SER A 187 -8.48 -9.76 -9.14
C SER A 187 -8.98 -8.34 -8.81
N SER A 188 -8.38 -7.69 -7.80
CA SER A 188 -8.74 -6.32 -7.40
C SER A 188 -8.32 -5.25 -8.41
N ALA A 189 -7.15 -5.39 -9.04
CA ALA A 189 -6.59 -4.35 -9.89
C ALA A 189 -6.96 -4.51 -11.38
N PHE A 190 -7.12 -5.76 -11.85
CA PHE A 190 -7.31 -6.08 -13.27
C PHE A 190 -8.59 -6.86 -13.56
N GLY A 191 -9.37 -7.24 -12.53
CA GLY A 191 -10.60 -8.02 -12.70
C GLY A 191 -10.39 -9.47 -13.18
N VAL A 192 -9.13 -9.92 -13.22
CA VAL A 192 -8.71 -11.24 -13.69
C VAL A 192 -7.84 -11.89 -12.61
N ASP A 193 -8.23 -13.07 -12.13
CA ASP A 193 -7.50 -13.80 -11.07
C ASP A 193 -6.50 -14.84 -11.62
N ALA A 194 -6.41 -14.97 -12.94
CA ALA A 194 -5.48 -15.86 -13.59
C ALA A 194 -4.03 -15.42 -13.30
N LEU A 195 -3.23 -16.34 -12.76
CA LEU A 195 -1.82 -16.14 -12.45
C LEU A 195 -0.92 -17.05 -13.27
N TYR A 196 0.34 -16.68 -13.39
CA TYR A 196 1.40 -17.54 -13.88
C TYR A 196 2.70 -17.25 -13.12
N ALA A 197 3.67 -18.15 -13.16
CA ALA A 197 4.99 -17.93 -12.57
C ALA A 197 6.06 -18.00 -13.65
N GLU A 198 7.02 -17.08 -13.61
CA GLU A 198 8.24 -17.09 -14.43
C GLU A 198 9.44 -17.40 -13.54
N ARG A 199 10.51 -17.96 -14.09
CA ARG A 199 11.78 -18.09 -13.35
C ARG A 199 12.31 -16.70 -12.93
N LEU A 200 12.75 -16.58 -11.68
CA LEU A 200 13.33 -15.33 -11.18
C LEU A 200 14.73 -15.14 -11.75
N VAL A 201 14.96 -13.98 -12.36
CA VAL A 201 16.30 -13.51 -12.73
C VAL A 201 16.71 -12.39 -11.78
N SER A 202 17.73 -12.68 -10.96
CA SER A 202 18.18 -11.80 -9.89
C SER A 202 19.12 -10.69 -10.37
N ARG A 203 19.99 -11.01 -11.33
CA ARG A 203 20.92 -10.09 -12.00
C ARG A 203 20.81 -10.31 -13.50
N ALA A 204 20.41 -9.28 -14.23
CA ALA A 204 20.34 -9.32 -15.68
C ALA A 204 20.75 -8.00 -16.31
N ARG A 205 21.13 -8.10 -17.58
CA ARG A 205 21.16 -6.98 -18.51
C ARG A 205 19.93 -6.99 -19.39
N HIS A 206 19.42 -5.82 -19.70
CA HIS A 206 18.33 -5.64 -20.65
C HIS A 206 18.96 -5.27 -22.00
N ILE A 207 18.89 -6.20 -22.96
CA ILE A 207 19.46 -6.03 -24.30
C ILE A 207 18.33 -6.01 -25.34
N GLU A 208 18.41 -5.11 -26.29
CA GLU A 208 17.42 -4.95 -27.34
C GLU A 208 18.04 -5.08 -28.72
N VAL A 209 17.29 -5.57 -29.69
CA VAL A 209 17.71 -5.60 -31.10
C VAL A 209 16.76 -4.76 -31.93
N GLN A 210 17.31 -3.78 -32.67
CA GLN A 210 16.54 -3.02 -33.64
C GLN A 210 16.28 -3.85 -34.89
N ILE A 211 15.01 -4.09 -35.20
CA ILE A 211 14.58 -4.78 -36.42
C ILE A 211 13.93 -3.78 -37.38
N ALA A 212 14.16 -3.98 -38.67
CA ALA A 212 13.41 -3.38 -39.76
C ALA A 212 13.02 -4.47 -40.77
N GLY A 213 11.82 -4.38 -41.34
CA GLY A 213 11.38 -5.32 -42.38
C GLY A 213 10.41 -4.69 -43.37
N ASP A 214 10.40 -5.22 -44.60
CA ASP A 214 9.52 -4.77 -45.69
C ASP A 214 8.36 -5.74 -45.97
N GLY A 215 8.16 -6.74 -45.12
CA GLY A 215 7.18 -7.82 -45.32
C GLY A 215 7.70 -9.00 -46.15
N VAL A 216 8.95 -8.93 -46.65
CA VAL A 216 9.60 -10.02 -47.38
C VAL A 216 10.97 -10.31 -46.78
N GLN A 217 11.77 -9.27 -46.60
CA GLN A 217 13.09 -9.30 -46.00
C GLN A 217 13.08 -8.57 -44.66
N VAL A 218 13.98 -8.99 -43.76
CA VAL A 218 14.19 -8.35 -42.46
C VAL A 218 15.68 -8.20 -42.20
N ILE A 219 16.03 -7.12 -41.51
CA ILE A 219 17.39 -6.74 -41.15
C ILE A 219 17.45 -6.35 -39.67
N ALA A 220 18.59 -6.63 -39.03
CA ALA A 220 18.89 -6.16 -37.69
C ALA A 220 19.92 -5.03 -37.78
N LEU A 221 19.66 -3.92 -37.08
CA LEU A 221 20.48 -2.71 -37.10
C LEU A 221 21.31 -2.57 -35.82
N GLY A 222 21.72 -3.70 -35.25
CA GLY A 222 22.51 -3.78 -34.02
C GLY A 222 21.66 -3.82 -32.75
N GLU A 223 22.35 -3.92 -31.62
CA GLU A 223 21.78 -4.04 -30.30
C GLU A 223 21.95 -2.79 -29.43
N ARG A 224 21.07 -2.64 -28.42
CA ARG A 224 21.14 -1.61 -27.37
C ARG A 224 21.17 -2.24 -25.99
N ASP A 225 21.94 -1.66 -25.09
CA ASP A 225 21.98 -1.98 -23.66
C ASP A 225 21.15 -0.95 -22.91
N CYS A 226 20.01 -1.37 -22.38
CA CYS A 226 19.06 -0.56 -21.65
C CYS A 226 19.03 -0.95 -20.17
N THR A 227 20.14 -1.48 -19.64
CA THR A 227 20.21 -2.08 -18.29
C THR A 227 20.03 -1.06 -17.15
N LEU A 228 20.46 0.19 -17.33
CA LEU A 228 20.37 1.23 -16.30
C LEU A 228 18.97 1.87 -16.27
N GLN A 229 18.16 1.38 -15.34
CA GLN A 229 16.77 1.75 -15.16
C GLN A 229 16.48 2.08 -13.69
N ARG A 230 15.54 2.99 -13.42
CA ARG A 230 14.99 3.27 -12.08
C ARG A 230 13.56 2.73 -12.02
N ARG A 231 13.30 1.70 -11.21
CA ARG A 231 11.97 1.06 -11.13
C ARG A 231 11.33 0.79 -12.51
N PHE A 232 12.10 0.19 -13.42
CA PHE A 232 11.74 -0.11 -14.82
C PHE A 232 11.63 1.08 -15.78
N GLN A 233 11.91 2.31 -15.34
CA GLN A 233 12.06 3.46 -16.23
C GLN A 233 13.50 3.53 -16.75
N LYS A 234 13.69 3.42 -18.06
CA LYS A 234 15.01 3.53 -18.70
C LYS A 234 15.55 4.95 -18.53
N LEU A 235 16.78 5.08 -18.03
CA LEU A 235 17.45 6.37 -17.83
C LEU A 235 18.64 6.55 -18.76
N VAL A 236 19.36 5.45 -19.03
CA VAL A 236 20.55 5.42 -19.87
C VAL A 236 20.48 4.24 -20.83
N GLU A 237 20.76 4.50 -22.09
CA GLU A 237 20.83 3.48 -23.14
C GLU A 237 22.14 3.59 -23.91
N ILE A 238 22.73 2.44 -24.29
CA ILE A 238 24.05 2.38 -24.93
C ILE A 238 23.99 1.49 -26.18
N ALA A 239 24.57 1.92 -27.29
CA ALA A 239 24.71 1.11 -28.51
C ALA A 239 26.15 1.13 -29.04
N PRO A 240 26.75 -0.01 -29.42
CA PRO A 240 26.41 -1.36 -28.96
C PRO A 240 26.72 -1.52 -27.46
N SER A 241 26.31 -2.64 -26.83
CA SER A 241 26.71 -2.91 -25.45
C SER A 241 28.24 -3.10 -25.37
N PRO A 242 28.96 -2.39 -24.48
CA PRO A 242 30.42 -2.47 -24.39
C PRO A 242 30.93 -3.75 -23.72
N VAL A 243 30.06 -4.45 -22.98
CA VAL A 243 30.43 -5.63 -22.19
C VAL A 243 29.76 -6.93 -22.67
N LEU A 244 28.83 -6.86 -23.62
CA LEU A 244 28.19 -8.05 -24.17
C LEU A 244 29.20 -8.90 -24.97
N ARG A 245 29.35 -10.17 -24.57
CA ARG A 245 30.28 -11.10 -25.25
C ARG A 245 29.90 -11.25 -26.73
N PRO A 246 30.88 -11.22 -27.67
CA PRO A 246 30.59 -11.29 -29.11
C PRO A 246 29.72 -12.48 -29.53
N GLN A 247 29.97 -13.66 -28.97
CA GLN A 247 29.20 -14.87 -29.28
C GLN A 247 27.74 -14.72 -28.85
N LEU A 248 27.50 -14.14 -27.66
CA LEU A 248 26.17 -13.94 -27.13
C LEU A 248 25.41 -12.86 -27.91
N ARG A 249 26.10 -11.78 -28.31
CA ARG A 249 25.57 -10.74 -29.22
C ARG A 249 25.06 -11.37 -30.52
N GLU A 250 25.87 -12.21 -31.16
CA GLU A 250 25.50 -12.87 -32.41
C GLU A 250 24.27 -13.79 -32.24
N GLN A 251 24.20 -14.53 -31.13
CA GLN A 251 23.05 -15.39 -30.83
C GLN A 251 21.76 -14.59 -30.62
N ILE A 252 21.82 -13.48 -29.87
CA ILE A 252 20.66 -12.61 -29.62
C ILE A 252 20.17 -11.99 -30.92
N ILE A 253 21.07 -11.47 -31.76
CA ILE A 253 20.70 -10.90 -33.07
C ILE A 253 20.08 -11.96 -33.98
N LYS A 254 20.64 -13.18 -34.03
CA LYS A 254 20.07 -14.29 -34.80
C LYS A 254 18.68 -14.69 -34.30
N ALA A 255 18.46 -14.67 -32.99
CA ALA A 255 17.15 -14.94 -32.40
C ALA A 255 16.11 -13.90 -32.82
N ALA A 256 16.43 -12.60 -32.70
CA ALA A 256 15.54 -11.52 -33.13
C ALA A 256 15.19 -11.61 -34.63
N LEU A 257 16.20 -11.84 -35.49
CA LEU A 257 16.01 -12.03 -36.93
C LEU A 257 15.11 -13.24 -37.24
N ARG A 258 15.27 -14.34 -36.51
CA ARG A 258 14.45 -15.54 -36.72
C ARG A 258 12.97 -15.26 -36.44
N LEU A 259 12.66 -14.57 -35.34
CA LEU A 259 11.29 -14.16 -35.01
C LEU A 259 10.71 -13.24 -36.08
N ALA A 260 11.46 -12.22 -36.46
CA ALA A 260 11.03 -11.26 -37.47
C ALA A 260 10.75 -11.94 -38.83
N ARG A 261 11.62 -12.88 -39.26
CA ARG A 261 11.42 -13.67 -40.50
C ARG A 261 10.19 -14.55 -40.42
N ARG A 262 9.95 -15.19 -39.26
CA ARG A 262 8.85 -16.15 -39.09
C ARG A 262 7.48 -15.55 -39.37
N VAL A 263 7.33 -14.24 -39.16
CA VAL A 263 6.08 -13.49 -39.33
C VAL A 263 6.10 -12.52 -40.49
N ASN A 264 7.14 -12.56 -41.33
CA ASN A 264 7.35 -11.60 -42.42
C ASN A 264 7.19 -10.17 -41.92
N TYR A 265 7.96 -9.81 -40.89
CA TYR A 265 7.80 -8.54 -40.18
C TYR A 265 7.88 -7.34 -41.14
N GLN A 266 7.00 -6.37 -40.94
CA GLN A 266 6.93 -5.14 -41.73
C GLN A 266 7.00 -3.93 -40.79
N SER A 267 7.72 -2.88 -41.22
CA SER A 267 8.04 -1.69 -40.42
C SER A 267 9.19 -1.90 -39.43
N LEU A 268 9.30 -1.03 -38.43
CA LEU A 268 10.27 -1.10 -37.35
C LEU A 268 9.70 -1.84 -36.14
N GLY A 269 10.57 -2.60 -35.49
CA GLY A 269 10.26 -3.24 -34.21
C GLY A 269 11.51 -3.35 -33.36
N THR A 270 11.33 -3.39 -32.04
CA THR A 270 12.42 -3.69 -31.11
C THR A 270 12.14 -4.99 -30.41
N PHE A 271 13.06 -5.94 -30.51
CA PHE A 271 12.96 -7.24 -29.86
C PHE A 271 13.84 -7.21 -28.61
N GLU A 272 13.24 -7.36 -27.44
CA GLU A 272 13.87 -7.19 -26.15
C GLU A 272 14.23 -8.55 -25.53
N PHE A 273 15.38 -8.60 -24.89
CA PHE A 273 15.98 -9.78 -24.28
C PHE A 273 16.55 -9.47 -22.90
N LEU A 274 16.54 -10.47 -22.02
CA LEU A 274 17.30 -10.43 -20.77
C LEU A 274 18.50 -11.36 -20.88
N VAL A 275 19.68 -10.84 -20.60
CA VAL A 275 20.91 -11.63 -20.43
C VAL A 275 21.14 -11.84 -18.95
N GLU A 276 21.14 -13.09 -18.50
CA GLU A 276 21.37 -13.43 -17.10
C GLU A 276 22.87 -13.36 -16.77
N GLU A 277 23.17 -12.82 -15.59
CA GLU A 277 24.53 -12.79 -15.04
C GLU A 277 24.63 -13.56 -13.71
N THR A 278 25.79 -14.15 -13.44
CA THR A 278 26.10 -14.73 -12.13
C THR A 278 26.26 -13.64 -11.04
N GLY A 279 26.35 -14.06 -9.77
CA GLY A 279 26.71 -13.16 -8.68
C GLY A 279 28.07 -12.47 -8.87
N ALA A 280 28.97 -13.06 -9.66
CA ALA A 280 30.26 -12.49 -10.03
C ALA A 280 30.22 -11.62 -11.31
N GLY A 281 29.04 -11.44 -11.93
CA GLY A 281 28.88 -10.64 -13.16
C GLY A 281 29.21 -11.39 -14.46
N GLU A 282 29.31 -12.72 -14.43
CA GLU A 282 29.59 -13.51 -15.64
C GLU A 282 28.29 -13.76 -16.42
N GLN A 283 28.29 -13.44 -17.70
CA GLN A 283 27.13 -13.66 -18.59
C GLN A 283 26.91 -15.15 -18.84
N LYS A 284 25.69 -15.62 -18.59
CA LYS A 284 25.24 -17.00 -18.84
C LYS A 284 24.49 -17.09 -20.17
N ASP A 285 23.18 -17.20 -20.08
CA ASP A 285 22.24 -17.37 -21.18
C ASP A 285 21.34 -16.14 -21.33
N PHE A 286 20.57 -16.10 -22.41
CA PHE A 286 19.61 -15.03 -22.69
C PHE A 286 18.22 -15.59 -22.92
N VAL A 287 17.21 -14.76 -22.69
CA VAL A 287 15.81 -15.07 -23.01
C VAL A 287 15.12 -13.87 -23.65
N PHE A 288 14.22 -14.14 -24.59
CA PHE A 288 13.30 -13.16 -25.16
C PHE A 288 12.23 -12.78 -24.13
N ILE A 289 11.94 -11.48 -24.00
CA ILE A 289 10.92 -10.97 -23.07
C ILE A 289 9.70 -10.40 -23.78
N GLU A 290 9.89 -9.57 -24.80
CA GLU A 290 8.82 -8.96 -25.57
C GLU A 290 9.36 -8.36 -26.87
N ALA A 291 8.47 -8.05 -27.81
CA ALA A 291 8.79 -7.23 -28.96
C ALA A 291 7.85 -6.03 -28.98
N ASN A 292 8.41 -4.84 -29.11
CA ASN A 292 7.68 -3.59 -29.19
C ASN A 292 7.47 -3.24 -30.68
N PRO A 293 6.24 -3.34 -31.21
CA PRO A 293 5.97 -3.14 -32.63
C PRO A 293 5.83 -1.65 -32.98
N ARG A 294 6.85 -0.87 -32.62
CA ARG A 294 6.90 0.58 -32.82
C ARG A 294 8.34 1.10 -32.78
N LEU A 295 8.48 2.37 -33.13
CA LEU A 295 9.68 3.13 -32.81
C LEU A 295 9.83 3.27 -31.28
N GLN A 296 11.06 3.26 -30.78
CA GLN A 296 11.35 3.46 -29.35
C GLN A 296 12.05 4.81 -29.12
N VAL A 297 12.03 5.29 -27.87
CA VAL A 297 12.60 6.60 -27.49
C VAL A 297 14.10 6.65 -27.80
N GLU A 298 14.77 5.54 -27.49
CA GLU A 298 16.19 5.20 -27.62
C GLU A 298 16.61 4.72 -29.03
N HIS A 299 15.75 4.87 -30.05
CA HIS A 299 16.15 4.56 -31.44
C HIS A 299 17.37 5.38 -31.90
N THR A 300 17.55 6.57 -31.34
CA THR A 300 18.57 7.58 -31.67
C THR A 300 20.00 7.03 -31.58
N ILE A 301 20.31 6.18 -30.60
CA ILE A 301 21.66 5.59 -30.44
C ILE A 301 21.94 4.55 -31.53
N THR A 302 20.92 3.84 -32.01
CA THR A 302 21.04 2.98 -33.20
C THR A 302 21.31 3.83 -34.44
N GLU A 303 20.60 4.96 -34.61
CA GLU A 303 20.87 5.87 -35.73
C GLU A 303 22.31 6.40 -35.69
N GLN A 304 22.82 6.77 -34.51
CA GLN A 304 24.18 7.30 -34.37
C GLN A 304 25.27 6.30 -34.74
N VAL A 305 25.12 5.02 -34.36
CA VAL A 305 26.15 4.03 -34.67
C VAL A 305 26.03 3.42 -36.06
N THR A 306 24.83 3.41 -36.66
CA THR A 306 24.61 2.82 -37.99
C THR A 306 24.59 3.85 -39.12
N GLY A 307 24.26 5.12 -38.82
CA GLY A 307 23.99 6.16 -39.80
C GLY A 307 22.63 6.03 -40.50
N VAL A 308 21.77 5.11 -40.06
CA VAL A 308 20.44 4.90 -40.64
C VAL A 308 19.42 5.80 -39.95
N ASP A 309 18.72 6.65 -40.69
CA ASP A 309 17.54 7.37 -40.17
C ASP A 309 16.36 6.40 -40.09
N LEU A 310 16.01 6.02 -38.86
CA LEU A 310 14.98 5.00 -38.62
C LEU A 310 13.58 5.52 -38.95
N VAL A 311 13.29 6.79 -38.70
CA VAL A 311 11.96 7.36 -39.03
C VAL A 311 11.77 7.42 -40.54
N ALA A 312 12.77 7.88 -41.29
CA ALA A 312 12.73 7.93 -42.74
C ALA A 312 12.62 6.52 -43.34
N LEU A 313 13.36 5.55 -42.77
CA LEU A 313 13.24 4.13 -43.10
C LEU A 313 11.79 3.65 -42.86
N GLN A 314 11.20 3.95 -41.70
CA GLN A 314 9.84 3.55 -41.35
C GLN A 314 8.79 4.11 -42.32
N ILE A 315 8.91 5.41 -42.67
CA ILE A 315 8.04 6.07 -43.65
C ILE A 315 8.21 5.44 -45.04
N GLY A 316 9.46 5.14 -45.45
CA GLY A 316 9.76 4.50 -46.73
C GLY A 316 9.19 3.09 -46.84
N LEU A 317 9.33 2.28 -45.78
CA LEU A 317 8.73 0.94 -45.67
C LEU A 317 7.21 1.01 -45.72
N ALA A 318 6.62 1.94 -44.97
CA ALA A 318 5.18 2.18 -45.03
C ALA A 318 4.75 2.61 -46.43
N ALA A 319 5.55 3.39 -47.17
CA ALA A 319 5.29 3.75 -48.56
C ALA A 319 5.33 2.56 -49.55
N GLY A 320 5.80 1.38 -49.12
CA GLY A 320 5.88 0.15 -49.91
C GLY A 320 7.23 -0.06 -50.60
N ARG A 321 8.27 0.69 -50.21
CA ARG A 321 9.65 0.48 -50.70
C ARG A 321 10.27 -0.73 -49.99
N SER A 322 11.05 -1.51 -50.72
CA SER A 322 11.83 -2.61 -50.13
C SER A 322 13.02 -2.10 -49.32
N LEU A 323 13.63 -2.96 -48.48
CA LEU A 323 14.88 -2.63 -47.79
C LEU A 323 15.99 -2.23 -48.78
N SER A 324 16.08 -2.93 -49.92
CA SER A 324 17.06 -2.62 -50.97
C SER A 324 16.81 -1.26 -51.61
N ASP A 325 15.55 -0.88 -51.88
CA ASP A 325 15.21 0.46 -52.38
C ASP A 325 15.59 1.56 -51.40
N LEU A 326 15.65 1.24 -50.11
CA LEU A 326 16.03 2.13 -49.00
C LEU A 326 17.53 2.06 -48.68
N GLY A 327 18.33 1.39 -49.51
CA GLY A 327 19.78 1.32 -49.40
C GLY A 327 20.30 0.34 -48.35
N LEU A 328 19.45 -0.60 -47.91
CA LEU A 328 19.81 -1.62 -46.92
C LEU A 328 19.86 -3.00 -47.57
N ASP A 329 20.97 -3.71 -47.33
CA ASP A 329 21.14 -5.10 -47.73
C ASP A 329 21.15 -5.99 -46.47
N PRO A 330 20.15 -6.87 -46.28
CA PRO A 330 20.14 -7.83 -45.19
C PRO A 330 21.35 -8.77 -45.16
N ALA A 331 22.02 -9.01 -46.29
CA ALA A 331 23.24 -9.82 -46.36
C ALA A 331 24.48 -9.05 -45.88
N SER A 332 24.43 -7.72 -45.86
CA SER A 332 25.52 -6.84 -45.45
C SER A 332 24.97 -5.69 -44.58
N PRO A 333 24.47 -5.98 -43.37
CA PRO A 333 23.86 -4.97 -42.52
C PRO A 333 24.88 -3.92 -42.05
N PRO A 334 24.46 -2.64 -41.87
CA PRO A 334 25.32 -1.59 -41.35
C PRO A 334 25.98 -2.01 -40.03
N GLN A 335 27.31 -1.96 -40.00
CA GLN A 335 28.07 -2.27 -38.80
C GLN A 335 28.14 -1.04 -37.88
N PRO A 336 28.00 -1.21 -36.56
CA PRO A 336 28.06 -0.09 -35.62
C PRO A 336 29.44 0.57 -35.62
N ARG A 337 29.47 1.90 -35.72
CA ARG A 337 30.69 2.72 -35.68
C ARG A 337 30.93 3.25 -34.28
N GLY A 338 31.82 2.56 -33.54
CA GLY A 338 32.16 2.91 -32.17
C GLY A 338 30.97 2.77 -31.22
N TYR A 339 30.72 3.75 -30.35
CA TYR A 339 29.66 3.71 -29.33
C TYR A 339 28.81 4.98 -29.32
N ALA A 340 27.54 4.84 -28.94
CA ALA A 340 26.66 5.93 -28.60
C ALA A 340 26.00 5.69 -27.24
N ILE A 341 25.83 6.76 -26.47
CA ILE A 341 25.15 6.76 -25.18
C ILE A 341 24.04 7.79 -25.24
N GLN A 342 22.81 7.39 -24.88
CA GLN A 342 21.70 8.28 -24.63
C GLN A 342 21.45 8.36 -23.13
N VAL A 343 21.15 9.57 -22.65
CA VAL A 343 20.58 9.81 -21.32
C VAL A 343 19.27 10.58 -21.43
N ARG A 344 18.29 10.23 -20.59
CA ARG A 344 16.95 10.85 -20.55
C ARG A 344 16.91 11.97 -19.53
N VAL A 345 16.86 13.22 -20.02
CA VAL A 345 16.74 14.42 -19.18
C VAL A 345 15.25 14.71 -18.95
N ASN A 346 14.82 14.57 -17.70
CA ASN A 346 13.43 14.65 -17.28
C ASN A 346 13.20 15.90 -16.40
N ALA A 347 12.07 16.57 -16.58
CA ALA A 347 11.54 17.60 -15.69
C ALA A 347 10.95 16.96 -14.42
N GLU A 348 11.82 16.44 -13.56
CA GLU A 348 11.45 15.75 -12.32
C GLU A 348 12.54 15.94 -11.25
N MET A 349 12.14 15.80 -9.98
CA MET A 349 13.05 15.63 -8.86
C MET A 349 12.96 14.20 -8.33
N THR A 350 14.08 13.63 -7.87
CA THR A 350 14.09 12.31 -7.21
C THR A 350 14.09 12.53 -5.69
N ASP A 351 13.12 11.96 -4.98
CA ASP A 351 13.06 12.04 -3.51
C ASP A 351 13.96 11.01 -2.82
N ALA A 352 14.04 11.09 -1.48
CA ALA A 352 14.90 10.24 -0.65
C ALA A 352 14.60 8.73 -0.75
N GLN A 353 13.44 8.34 -1.29
CA GLN A 353 13.03 6.95 -1.50
C GLN A 353 13.21 6.51 -2.98
N GLY A 354 13.80 7.38 -3.80
CA GLY A 354 14.05 7.12 -5.21
C GLY A 354 12.79 7.25 -6.08
N LEU A 355 11.72 7.89 -5.60
CA LEU A 355 10.55 8.21 -6.42
C LEU A 355 10.77 9.52 -7.17
N ALA A 356 10.44 9.54 -8.46
CA ALA A 356 10.36 10.77 -9.23
C ALA A 356 9.08 11.52 -8.93
N ARG A 357 9.24 12.84 -8.74
CA ARG A 357 8.15 13.82 -8.64
C ARG A 357 8.24 14.75 -9.85
N PRO A 358 7.21 14.82 -10.70
CA PRO A 358 7.18 15.76 -11.81
C PRO A 358 7.46 17.19 -11.33
N ALA A 359 8.26 17.92 -12.10
CA ALA A 359 8.57 19.32 -11.87
C ALA A 359 7.91 20.17 -12.96
N HIS A 360 7.54 21.39 -12.58
CA HIS A 360 6.79 22.31 -13.44
C HIS A 360 7.43 23.69 -13.40
N GLY A 361 7.16 24.50 -14.41
CA GLY A 361 7.69 25.86 -14.54
C GLY A 361 8.09 26.18 -15.97
N ARG A 362 8.53 27.43 -16.16
CA ARG A 362 8.99 27.94 -17.44
C ARG A 362 10.49 27.73 -17.57
N LEU A 363 10.94 27.25 -18.72
CA LEU A 363 12.36 27.12 -19.04
C LEU A 363 12.95 28.51 -19.29
N GLU A 364 13.44 29.17 -18.24
CA GLU A 364 14.09 30.49 -18.32
C GLU A 364 15.36 30.46 -19.17
N ARG A 365 16.07 29.33 -19.10
CA ARG A 365 17.24 29.07 -19.92
C ARG A 365 17.24 27.61 -20.32
N PHE A 366 17.48 27.35 -21.59
CA PHE A 366 17.57 26.01 -22.13
C PHE A 366 18.69 25.97 -23.16
N ASP A 367 19.90 25.67 -22.69
CA ASP A 367 21.11 25.58 -23.49
C ASP A 367 21.51 24.11 -23.65
N PRO A 368 20.97 23.42 -24.66
CA PRO A 368 21.39 22.05 -24.95
C PRO A 368 22.87 22.04 -25.38
N PRO A 369 23.64 21.03 -24.96
CA PRO A 369 25.03 20.89 -25.39
C PRO A 369 25.08 20.65 -26.90
N SER A 370 26.19 21.06 -27.52
CA SER A 370 26.37 21.00 -28.96
C SER A 370 27.79 20.59 -29.32
N GLY A 371 28.11 20.60 -30.62
CA GLY A 371 29.42 20.24 -31.15
C GLY A 371 29.49 18.82 -31.72
N PRO A 372 30.68 18.38 -32.17
CA PRO A 372 30.84 17.11 -32.85
C PRO A 372 30.41 15.92 -31.98
N ASP A 373 29.68 15.00 -32.61
CA ASP A 373 29.18 13.76 -32.00
C ASP A 373 28.28 13.99 -30.76
N VAL A 374 27.63 15.16 -30.66
CA VAL A 374 26.62 15.49 -29.65
C VAL A 374 25.31 15.82 -30.36
N ARG A 375 24.25 15.06 -30.07
CA ARG A 375 22.90 15.25 -30.59
C ARG A 375 21.94 15.42 -29.42
N VAL A 376 21.03 16.38 -29.54
CA VAL A 376 19.95 16.59 -28.56
C VAL A 376 18.61 16.58 -29.27
N ASP A 377 17.80 15.59 -28.95
CA ASP A 377 16.41 15.51 -29.39
C ASP A 377 15.52 16.00 -28.24
N SER A 378 14.91 17.17 -28.41
CA SER A 378 14.13 17.82 -27.35
C SER A 378 12.99 18.65 -27.93
N HIS A 379 11.95 18.80 -27.11
CA HIS A 379 10.86 19.74 -27.34
C HIS A 379 10.97 21.02 -26.49
N GLY A 380 12.00 21.10 -25.63
CA GLY A 380 12.32 22.28 -24.83
C GLY A 380 12.85 23.43 -25.69
N TYR A 381 12.55 24.64 -25.23
CA TYR A 381 13.14 25.89 -25.71
C TYR A 381 13.01 26.96 -24.64
N THR A 382 13.88 27.96 -24.67
CA THR A 382 13.80 29.10 -23.75
C THR A 382 12.44 29.78 -23.86
N GLY A 383 11.74 29.88 -22.73
CA GLY A 383 10.41 30.43 -22.60
C GLY A 383 9.26 29.42 -22.69
N TYR A 384 9.54 28.15 -22.99
CA TYR A 384 8.55 27.07 -22.98
C TYR A 384 8.19 26.63 -21.56
N GLU A 385 6.92 26.31 -21.34
CA GLU A 385 6.40 25.77 -20.09
C GLU A 385 5.81 24.38 -20.35
N PRO A 386 6.55 23.30 -20.04
CA PRO A 386 6.04 21.94 -20.21
C PRO A 386 4.82 21.69 -19.33
N SER A 387 3.72 21.19 -19.91
CA SER A 387 2.49 20.90 -19.15
C SER A 387 2.72 19.77 -18.12
N PRO A 388 2.17 19.91 -16.90
CA PRO A 388 2.22 18.89 -15.85
C PRO A 388 1.47 17.59 -16.20
N ASN A 389 0.62 17.61 -17.22
CA ASN A 389 -0.28 16.52 -17.56
C ASN A 389 0.36 15.40 -18.41
N PHE A 390 1.61 15.57 -18.86
CA PHE A 390 2.31 14.62 -19.73
C PHE A 390 3.58 14.03 -19.08
N ASP A 391 4.19 13.06 -19.79
CA ASP A 391 5.48 12.48 -19.42
C ASP A 391 6.57 13.56 -19.25
N THR A 392 7.42 13.37 -18.25
CA THR A 392 8.43 14.34 -17.82
C THR A 392 9.65 14.43 -18.73
N LEU A 393 9.79 13.56 -19.75
CA LEU A 393 10.93 13.60 -20.68
C LEU A 393 11.02 14.94 -21.41
N LEU A 394 12.00 15.75 -21.04
CA LEU A 394 12.23 17.07 -21.63
C LEU A 394 13.19 17.00 -22.82
N ALA A 395 14.28 16.25 -22.69
CA ALA A 395 15.30 16.09 -23.71
C ALA A 395 15.96 14.71 -23.65
N LYS A 396 16.43 14.25 -24.81
CA LYS A 396 17.34 13.11 -24.93
C LYS A 396 18.69 13.67 -25.32
N LEU A 397 19.69 13.49 -24.48
CA LEU A 397 21.08 13.82 -24.81
C LEU A 397 21.75 12.56 -25.33
N ILE A 398 22.21 12.61 -26.58
CA ILE A 398 22.91 11.52 -27.24
C ILE A 398 24.34 11.97 -27.53
N VAL A 399 25.30 11.21 -27.05
CA VAL A 399 26.70 11.38 -27.45
C VAL A 399 27.15 10.14 -28.20
N SER A 400 27.93 10.33 -29.26
CA SER A 400 28.52 9.23 -30.02
C SER A 400 30.04 9.38 -30.07
N SER A 401 30.74 8.29 -30.41
CA SER A 401 32.18 8.26 -30.55
C SER A 401 32.53 7.19 -31.56
N ALA A 402 33.22 7.55 -32.65
CA ALA A 402 33.75 6.57 -33.59
C ALA A 402 34.98 5.81 -33.05
N ALA A 403 35.54 6.25 -31.90
CA ALA A 403 36.68 5.58 -31.27
C ALA A 403 36.28 4.20 -30.71
N PRO A 404 37.20 3.21 -30.70
CA PRO A 404 36.90 1.86 -30.24
C PRO A 404 36.79 1.73 -28.72
N GLY A 405 37.17 2.75 -27.95
CA GLY A 405 37.09 2.76 -26.49
C GLY A 405 35.80 3.39 -25.99
N PHE A 406 35.03 2.65 -25.18
CA PHE A 406 33.78 3.13 -24.58
C PHE A 406 34.01 4.35 -23.67
N GLU A 407 35.17 4.42 -23.02
CA GLU A 407 35.58 5.52 -22.16
C GLU A 407 35.61 6.88 -22.88
N VAL A 408 35.79 6.89 -24.20
CA VAL A 408 35.76 8.12 -25.00
C VAL A 408 34.33 8.67 -25.08
N ALA A 409 33.34 7.78 -25.27
CA ALA A 409 31.93 8.16 -25.26
C ALA A 409 31.49 8.63 -23.86
N VAL A 410 31.96 7.97 -22.79
CA VAL A 410 31.69 8.38 -21.40
C VAL A 410 32.27 9.76 -21.09
N ARG A 411 33.53 10.04 -21.46
CA ARG A 411 34.11 11.39 -21.26
C ARG A 411 33.34 12.46 -22.04
N ARG A 412 32.89 12.14 -23.26
CA ARG A 412 32.06 13.05 -24.04
C ARG A 412 30.69 13.28 -23.37
N LEU A 413 30.07 12.23 -22.82
CA LEU A 413 28.83 12.34 -22.04
C LEU A 413 29.02 13.24 -20.82
N GLN A 414 30.08 13.02 -20.04
CA GLN A 414 30.40 13.82 -18.86
C GLN A 414 30.56 15.31 -19.22
N ARG A 415 31.28 15.61 -20.31
CA ARG A 415 31.42 16.97 -20.83
C ARG A 415 30.06 17.55 -21.24
N SER A 416 29.31 16.85 -22.10
CA SER A 416 28.04 17.34 -22.61
C SER A 416 26.99 17.54 -21.51
N LEU A 417 26.98 16.69 -20.48
CA LEU A 417 26.12 16.87 -19.31
C LEU A 417 26.52 18.10 -18.48
N ALA A 418 27.81 18.42 -18.39
CA ALA A 418 28.27 19.64 -17.71
C ALA A 418 27.97 20.92 -18.51
N GLU A 419 27.90 20.82 -19.84
CA GLU A 419 27.54 21.91 -20.75
C GLU A 419 26.02 22.13 -20.83
N PHE A 420 25.20 21.13 -20.50
CA PHE A 420 23.74 21.26 -20.55
C PHE A 420 23.27 22.17 -19.41
N ARG A 421 22.71 23.34 -19.75
CA ARG A 421 22.13 24.26 -18.76
C ARG A 421 20.62 24.35 -18.94
N ILE A 422 19.89 24.02 -17.88
CA ILE A 422 18.43 24.13 -17.80
C ILE A 422 18.10 24.91 -16.53
N VAL A 423 17.46 26.07 -16.67
CA VAL A 423 17.08 26.96 -15.56
C VAL A 423 15.57 27.21 -15.63
N GLY A 424 14.94 27.36 -14.46
CA GLY A 424 13.51 27.63 -14.30
C GLY A 424 12.63 26.39 -14.09
N VAL A 425 13.15 25.18 -14.33
CA VAL A 425 12.46 23.91 -14.02
C VAL A 425 13.46 22.93 -13.40
N PRO A 426 13.19 22.37 -12.20
CA PRO A 426 13.98 21.27 -11.65
C PRO A 426 14.04 20.06 -12.60
N THR A 427 15.21 19.45 -12.73
CA THR A 427 15.44 18.29 -13.59
C THR A 427 16.29 17.22 -12.91
N ASN A 428 16.33 16.02 -13.49
CA ASN A 428 17.22 14.95 -13.08
C ASN A 428 18.69 15.13 -13.57
N LEU A 429 19.06 16.29 -14.11
CA LEU A 429 20.36 16.49 -14.78
C LEU A 429 21.56 16.23 -13.86
N ASN A 430 21.51 16.71 -12.61
CA ASN A 430 22.59 16.50 -11.63
C ASN A 430 22.71 15.03 -11.19
N LEU A 431 21.59 14.31 -11.16
CA LEU A 431 21.57 12.87 -10.92
C LEU A 431 22.27 12.11 -12.07
N LEU A 432 22.00 12.48 -13.33
CA LEU A 432 22.65 11.88 -14.50
C LEU A 432 24.16 12.17 -14.50
N ARG A 433 24.58 13.35 -14.05
CA ARG A 433 26.00 13.71 -13.91
C ARG A 433 26.70 12.90 -12.85
N ALA A 434 26.09 12.79 -11.67
CA ALA A 434 26.59 11.93 -10.61
C ALA A 434 26.73 10.49 -11.10
N LEU A 435 25.74 9.98 -11.85
CA LEU A 435 25.76 8.63 -12.40
C LEU A 435 26.90 8.43 -13.40
N ALA A 436 27.07 9.38 -14.33
CA ALA A 436 28.12 9.31 -15.35
C ALA A 436 29.54 9.46 -14.78
N GLN A 437 29.71 9.95 -13.55
CA GLN A 437 31.00 10.09 -12.87
C GLN A 437 31.45 8.82 -12.14
N ARG A 438 30.58 7.81 -11.96
CA ARG A 438 30.91 6.60 -11.22
C ARG A 438 31.77 5.63 -12.05
N ASP A 439 32.64 4.90 -11.35
CA ASP A 439 33.47 3.86 -11.97
C ASP A 439 32.63 2.71 -12.54
N ASP A 440 31.57 2.31 -11.84
CA ASP A 440 30.67 1.23 -12.28
C ASP A 440 29.89 1.59 -13.57
N PHE A 441 29.66 2.87 -13.83
CA PHE A 441 29.16 3.37 -15.12
C PHE A 441 30.21 3.23 -16.22
N LEU A 442 31.47 3.57 -15.95
CA LEU A 442 32.54 3.45 -16.95
C LEU A 442 32.83 1.98 -17.30
N THR A 443 32.97 1.12 -16.29
CA THR A 443 33.26 -0.31 -16.48
C THR A 443 32.02 -1.10 -16.89
N GLN A 444 30.83 -0.50 -16.80
CA GLN A 444 29.54 -1.13 -17.05
C GLN A 444 29.31 -2.37 -16.19
N HIS A 445 29.81 -2.35 -14.95
CA HIS A 445 29.52 -3.36 -13.91
C HIS A 445 28.15 -3.10 -13.28
N VAL A 446 27.12 -3.10 -14.12
CA VAL A 446 25.73 -2.72 -13.80
C VAL A 446 24.76 -3.84 -14.15
N HIS A 447 23.59 -3.85 -13.51
CA HIS A 447 22.48 -4.76 -13.77
C HIS A 447 21.14 -4.03 -13.60
N THR A 448 20.02 -4.65 -13.99
CA THR A 448 18.67 -4.04 -13.97
C THR A 448 18.14 -3.57 -12.61
N ARG A 449 18.86 -3.83 -11.51
CA ARG A 449 18.52 -3.39 -10.13
C ARG A 449 19.65 -2.56 -9.50
N HIS A 450 20.59 -2.09 -10.31
CA HIS A 450 21.80 -1.40 -9.84
C HIS A 450 21.47 -0.05 -9.25
N PHE A 451 20.54 0.69 -9.87
CA PHE A 451 20.16 2.03 -9.45
C PHE A 451 19.64 2.05 -7.99
N GLU A 452 18.78 1.11 -7.61
CA GLU A 452 18.27 1.01 -6.24
C GLU A 452 19.37 0.72 -5.22
N GLY A 453 20.42 -0.01 -5.62
CA GLY A 453 21.55 -0.33 -4.74
C GLY A 453 22.50 0.84 -4.49
N ILE A 454 22.56 1.82 -5.39
CA ILE A 454 23.48 2.96 -5.30
C ILE A 454 22.79 4.29 -4.98
N LEU A 455 21.47 4.29 -4.77
CA LEU A 455 20.64 5.49 -4.69
C LEU A 455 21.13 6.51 -3.66
N GLN A 456 21.46 6.08 -2.45
CA GLN A 456 21.85 6.98 -1.36
C GLN A 456 23.14 7.74 -1.68
N GLU A 457 24.18 7.04 -2.16
CA GLU A 457 25.45 7.64 -2.58
C GLU A 457 25.26 8.56 -3.79
N LEU A 458 24.41 8.13 -4.73
CA LEU A 458 24.13 8.86 -5.96
C LEU A 458 23.43 10.19 -5.68
N MET A 459 22.48 10.21 -4.75
CA MET A 459 21.79 11.44 -4.32
C MET A 459 22.76 12.43 -3.67
N ALA A 460 23.59 11.97 -2.73
CA ALA A 460 24.59 12.83 -2.08
C ALA A 460 25.58 13.44 -3.09
N SER A 461 26.01 12.67 -4.09
CA SER A 461 26.87 13.18 -5.16
C SER A 461 26.14 14.18 -6.05
N ALA A 462 24.85 13.98 -6.34
CA ALA A 462 24.06 14.90 -7.15
C ALA A 462 23.84 16.25 -6.42
N GLU A 463 23.61 16.22 -5.11
CA GLU A 463 23.52 17.42 -4.26
C GLU A 463 24.85 18.19 -4.25
N ALA A 464 25.98 17.51 -4.05
CA ALA A 464 27.30 18.15 -4.07
C ALA A 464 27.62 18.80 -5.44
N ILE A 465 27.20 18.19 -6.54
CA ILE A 465 27.32 18.78 -7.88
C ILE A 465 26.47 20.05 -7.96
N ALA A 466 25.22 20.02 -7.49
CA ALA A 466 24.34 21.18 -7.50
C ALA A 466 24.91 22.36 -6.69
N GLU A 467 25.46 22.09 -5.51
CA GLU A 467 26.14 23.09 -4.67
C GLU A 467 27.37 23.69 -5.35
N ALA A 468 28.19 22.86 -6.00
CA ALA A 468 29.38 23.31 -6.71
C ALA A 468 29.04 24.21 -7.90
N GLU A 469 27.94 23.94 -8.60
CA GLU A 469 27.48 24.79 -9.71
C GLU A 469 26.96 26.13 -9.27
N CYS A 470 26.16 26.14 -8.20
CA CYS A 470 25.78 27.37 -7.53
C CYS A 470 27.03 28.21 -7.22
N ALA A 471 28.04 27.61 -6.56
CA ALA A 471 29.27 28.31 -6.22
C ALA A 471 30.04 28.82 -7.46
N GLN A 472 30.06 28.05 -8.54
CA GLN A 472 30.73 28.41 -9.79
C GLN A 472 30.01 29.55 -10.53
N GLU A 473 28.68 29.55 -10.58
CA GLU A 473 27.89 30.67 -11.12
C GLU A 473 28.14 31.97 -10.34
N LEU A 474 28.26 31.89 -9.01
CA LEU A 474 28.60 33.03 -8.16
C LEU A 474 30.03 33.57 -8.42
N LEU A 475 30.97 32.71 -8.86
CA LEU A 475 32.36 33.10 -9.18
C LEU A 475 32.51 33.75 -10.56
N PHE A 476 31.76 33.30 -11.57
CA PHE A 476 31.82 33.89 -12.93
C PHE A 476 31.06 35.22 -13.05
N ALA A 477 30.29 35.61 -12.05
CA ALA A 477 29.59 36.90 -11.96
C ALA A 477 30.50 38.11 -11.64
N GLY A 478 31.83 38.01 -11.83
CA GLY A 478 32.82 39.00 -11.39
C GLY A 478 32.75 40.38 -12.07
N ALA A 479 32.62 41.41 -11.23
CA ALA A 479 32.57 42.86 -11.50
C ALA A 479 31.24 43.42 -12.04
N GLY A 480 30.17 43.26 -11.25
CA GLY A 480 28.93 44.02 -11.46
C GLY A 480 27.79 43.75 -10.47
N ARG A 481 27.76 42.64 -9.72
CA ARG A 481 26.73 42.39 -8.70
C ARG A 481 27.20 41.38 -7.63
N PRO A 482 26.87 41.58 -6.34
CA PRO A 482 27.23 40.63 -5.28
C PRO A 482 26.41 39.32 -5.38
N PRO A 483 26.93 38.19 -4.86
CA PRO A 483 26.25 36.91 -4.90
C PRO A 483 25.19 36.83 -3.80
N ALA A 484 23.92 36.61 -4.18
CA ALA A 484 22.85 36.34 -3.23
C ALA A 484 22.95 34.87 -2.75
N ALA A 485 22.92 34.68 -1.43
CA ALA A 485 22.88 33.39 -0.77
C ALA A 485 21.75 32.49 -1.31
N HIS A 486 22.05 31.20 -1.53
CA HIS A 486 21.06 30.13 -1.69
C HIS A 486 20.25 29.96 -0.39
N THR A 487 19.26 30.83 -0.25
CA THR A 487 17.98 30.55 0.42
C THR A 487 17.04 30.17 -0.72
N PRO A 488 16.10 29.21 -0.57
CA PRO A 488 15.16 28.87 -1.64
C PRO A 488 14.46 30.15 -2.10
N ARG A 489 14.80 30.60 -3.32
CA ARG A 489 14.29 31.84 -3.90
C ARG A 489 13.51 31.52 -5.16
N SER A 490 12.25 31.93 -5.10
CA SER A 490 11.28 32.12 -6.16
C SER A 490 11.85 32.76 -7.43
N PRO A 491 11.23 32.53 -8.60
CA PRO A 491 11.71 33.06 -9.88
C PRO A 491 11.41 34.55 -9.91
N ASP A 492 12.40 35.40 -10.21
CA ASP A 492 12.13 36.81 -10.44
C ASP A 492 13.13 37.51 -11.34
N ILE A 493 12.62 37.96 -12.49
CA ILE A 493 13.18 39.06 -13.26
C ILE A 493 12.75 40.33 -12.50
N GLU A 494 13.66 40.90 -11.70
CA GLU A 494 13.45 42.25 -11.17
C GLU A 494 13.44 43.24 -12.35
N GLU A 495 12.25 43.55 -12.87
CA GLU A 495 12.02 44.89 -13.43
C GLU A 495 12.39 45.88 -12.33
N GLU A 496 13.39 46.74 -12.56
CA GLU A 496 13.68 47.86 -11.67
C GLU A 496 12.74 49.02 -12.00
N VAL A 497 12.36 49.78 -10.97
CA VAL A 497 11.62 51.04 -11.08
C VAL A 497 12.57 52.17 -10.68
N ASP A 498 12.42 53.34 -11.32
CA ASP A 498 13.36 54.47 -11.17
C ASP A 498 13.54 54.91 -9.69
N GLU A 499 14.68 55.53 -9.36
CA GLU A 499 14.99 56.03 -8.01
C GLU A 499 13.87 56.92 -7.46
N GLY A 500 13.23 56.48 -6.37
CA GLY A 500 12.08 57.16 -5.74
C GLY A 500 10.73 56.46 -5.95
N LEU A 501 10.68 55.39 -6.76
CA LEU A 501 9.49 54.59 -7.02
C LEU A 501 9.54 53.21 -6.34
N VAL A 502 8.38 52.69 -5.95
CA VAL A 502 8.19 51.39 -5.27
C VAL A 502 7.30 50.49 -6.11
N ALA A 503 7.76 49.28 -6.42
CA ALA A 503 6.99 48.31 -7.21
C ALA A 503 6.18 47.35 -6.32
N ILE A 504 4.90 47.18 -6.62
CA ILE A 504 4.05 46.10 -6.08
C ILE A 504 4.12 44.92 -7.05
N ARG A 505 4.54 43.76 -6.53
CA ARG A 505 4.83 42.56 -7.31
C ARG A 505 3.82 41.44 -7.07
N ALA A 506 3.68 40.53 -8.04
CA ALA A 506 2.84 39.34 -7.90
C ALA A 506 3.53 38.31 -6.97
N PRO A 507 2.97 37.90 -5.84
CA PRO A 507 3.64 36.98 -4.90
C PRO A 507 3.71 35.53 -5.39
N LEU A 508 3.06 35.21 -6.51
CA LEU A 508 2.91 33.87 -7.08
C LEU A 508 2.43 33.97 -8.53
N THR A 509 2.72 32.94 -9.32
CA THR A 509 2.25 32.87 -10.71
C THR A 509 0.74 32.63 -10.76
N GLY A 510 0.00 33.54 -11.40
CA GLY A 510 -1.46 33.51 -11.48
C GLY A 510 -2.02 34.49 -12.50
N ARG A 511 -3.26 34.30 -12.92
CA ARG A 511 -3.94 35.17 -13.88
C ARG A 511 -4.54 36.39 -13.17
N VAL A 512 -4.25 37.61 -13.61
CA VAL A 512 -4.85 38.83 -13.05
C VAL A 512 -6.37 38.81 -13.29
N VAL A 513 -7.16 38.70 -12.23
CA VAL A 513 -8.62 38.71 -12.26
C VAL A 513 -9.15 40.14 -12.17
N GLU A 514 -8.49 40.97 -11.39
CA GLU A 514 -8.90 42.35 -11.11
C GLU A 514 -7.70 43.24 -10.78
N ILE A 515 -7.78 44.51 -11.17
CA ILE A 515 -6.90 45.59 -10.71
C ILE A 515 -7.81 46.68 -10.16
N SER A 516 -7.65 47.02 -8.89
CA SER A 516 -8.61 47.83 -8.12
C SER A 516 -8.18 49.30 -7.96
N VAL A 517 -7.13 49.72 -8.68
CA VAL A 517 -6.57 51.09 -8.65
C VAL A 517 -6.23 51.57 -10.07
N GLN A 518 -6.17 52.89 -10.28
CA GLN A 518 -5.80 53.54 -11.54
C GLN A 518 -4.49 54.33 -11.39
N VAL A 519 -3.86 54.69 -12.52
CA VAL A 519 -2.73 55.64 -12.53
C VAL A 519 -3.18 56.97 -11.94
N ASP A 520 -2.32 57.58 -11.12
CA ASP A 520 -2.52 58.76 -10.26
C ASP A 520 -3.33 58.54 -8.96
N ASP A 521 -3.84 57.33 -8.70
CA ASP A 521 -4.50 57.05 -7.41
C ASP A 521 -3.49 57.04 -6.26
N ILE A 522 -3.85 57.63 -5.12
CA ILE A 522 -3.05 57.50 -3.88
C ILE A 522 -3.48 56.23 -3.15
N VAL A 523 -2.56 55.27 -3.07
CA VAL A 523 -2.74 54.02 -2.33
C VAL A 523 -2.11 54.11 -0.95
N LYS A 524 -2.71 53.42 0.01
CA LYS A 524 -2.21 53.34 1.40
C LYS A 524 -1.53 52.00 1.64
N PRO A 525 -0.57 51.90 2.58
CA PRO A 525 -0.03 50.61 3.00
C PRO A 525 -1.17 49.67 3.45
N GLY A 526 -1.19 48.44 2.95
CA GLY A 526 -2.20 47.41 3.22
C GLY A 526 -3.47 47.48 2.36
N GLN A 527 -3.63 48.48 1.49
CA GLN A 527 -4.77 48.57 0.56
C GLN A 527 -4.63 47.53 -0.56
N THR A 528 -5.67 46.73 -0.83
CA THR A 528 -5.70 45.82 -1.98
C THR A 528 -5.67 46.61 -3.29
N VAL A 529 -4.76 46.24 -4.18
CA VAL A 529 -4.55 46.91 -5.47
C VAL A 529 -4.76 46.01 -6.68
N ALA A 530 -4.64 44.69 -6.54
CA ALA A 530 -4.90 43.70 -7.61
C ALA A 530 -5.34 42.34 -7.03
N VAL A 531 -5.88 41.45 -7.87
CA VAL A 531 -6.28 40.08 -7.52
C VAL A 531 -5.80 39.09 -8.59
N LEU A 532 -5.16 37.99 -8.19
CA LEU A 532 -4.63 36.93 -9.07
C LEU A 532 -5.37 35.58 -8.87
N ASP A 533 -5.74 34.86 -9.92
CA ASP A 533 -6.25 33.48 -9.92
C ASP A 533 -5.11 32.50 -10.23
N ALA A 534 -4.74 31.71 -9.23
CA ALA A 534 -3.72 30.68 -9.33
C ALA A 534 -4.23 29.40 -8.67
N MET A 535 -3.97 28.25 -9.31
CA MET A 535 -4.39 26.94 -8.78
C MET A 535 -5.89 26.83 -8.43
N LYS A 536 -6.76 27.56 -9.16
CA LYS A 536 -8.21 27.67 -8.94
C LYS A 536 -8.61 28.47 -7.67
N MET A 537 -7.75 29.35 -7.17
CA MET A 537 -8.02 30.24 -6.04
C MET A 537 -7.58 31.69 -6.32
N GLU A 538 -8.37 32.65 -5.84
CA GLU A 538 -8.07 34.09 -5.94
C GLU A 538 -7.17 34.57 -4.78
N HIS A 539 -6.16 35.37 -5.11
CA HIS A 539 -5.17 35.92 -4.20
C HIS A 539 -5.17 37.45 -4.31
N ALA A 540 -5.57 38.14 -3.24
CA ALA A 540 -5.57 39.60 -3.18
C ALA A 540 -4.14 40.13 -2.92
N ILE A 541 -3.72 41.10 -3.73
CA ILE A 541 -2.41 41.76 -3.68
C ILE A 541 -2.57 43.12 -3.03
N ALA A 542 -1.88 43.35 -1.90
CA ALA A 542 -1.93 44.60 -1.15
C ALA A 542 -0.68 45.47 -1.38
N ALA A 543 -0.84 46.79 -1.33
CA ALA A 543 0.27 47.73 -1.41
C ALA A 543 1.14 47.70 -0.15
N GLU A 544 2.45 47.49 -0.30
CA GLU A 544 3.38 47.41 0.84
C GLU A 544 3.70 48.78 1.44
N CYS A 545 3.51 49.86 0.68
CA CYS A 545 3.76 51.24 1.11
C CYS A 545 2.70 52.20 0.58
N GLY A 546 2.63 53.39 1.18
CA GLY A 546 1.77 54.48 0.72
C GLY A 546 2.47 55.26 -0.38
N GLY A 547 1.75 55.53 -1.47
CA GLY A 547 2.32 56.22 -2.61
C GLY A 547 1.27 56.50 -3.69
N ARG A 548 1.63 57.32 -4.67
CA ARG A 548 0.80 57.59 -5.85
C ARG A 548 1.10 56.54 -6.91
N VAL A 549 0.09 55.85 -7.43
CA VAL A 549 0.26 54.91 -8.55
C VAL A 549 0.75 55.67 -9.76
N VAL A 550 1.95 55.35 -10.25
CA VAL A 550 2.54 55.99 -11.43
C VAL A 550 2.48 55.11 -12.66
N ASP A 551 2.36 53.79 -12.50
CA ASP A 551 2.32 52.84 -13.62
C ASP A 551 1.54 51.57 -13.26
N LEU A 552 0.80 51.03 -14.23
CA LEU A 552 0.10 49.74 -14.15
C LEU A 552 0.66 48.84 -15.24
N ARG A 553 1.47 47.86 -14.85
CA ARG A 553 2.30 47.07 -15.77
C ARG A 553 1.56 45.88 -16.39
N LEU A 554 0.46 45.46 -15.78
CA LEU A 554 -0.36 44.33 -16.23
C LEU A 554 -1.83 44.76 -16.32
N GLU A 555 -2.57 44.14 -17.23
CA GLU A 555 -3.99 44.36 -17.42
C GLU A 555 -4.81 43.18 -16.90
N LYS A 556 -6.10 43.41 -16.61
CA LYS A 556 -7.05 42.35 -16.26
C LYS A 556 -7.07 41.26 -17.34
N GLY A 557 -6.87 40.02 -16.92
CA GLY A 557 -6.86 38.82 -17.76
C GLY A 557 -5.46 38.36 -18.18
N ALA A 558 -4.41 39.15 -17.94
CA ALA A 558 -3.02 38.78 -18.20
C ALA A 558 -2.50 37.74 -17.20
N LEU A 559 -1.56 36.90 -17.63
CA LEU A 559 -0.87 35.96 -16.74
C LEU A 559 0.30 36.71 -16.06
N ALA A 560 0.26 36.82 -14.74
CA ALA A 560 1.35 37.35 -13.94
C ALA A 560 2.23 36.18 -13.48
N SER A 561 3.53 36.26 -13.74
CA SER A 561 4.52 35.35 -13.13
C SER A 561 4.80 35.78 -11.69
N GLU A 562 5.21 34.84 -10.84
CA GLU A 562 5.77 35.15 -9.52
C GLU A 562 6.86 36.24 -9.65
N GLY A 563 6.70 37.23 -8.76
CA GLY A 563 7.31 38.57 -8.58
C GLY A 563 7.43 39.54 -9.75
N GLN A 564 6.69 39.30 -10.83
CA GLN A 564 6.44 40.30 -11.87
C GLN A 564 5.79 41.57 -11.29
N ILE A 565 6.19 42.77 -11.73
CA ILE A 565 5.56 44.02 -11.28
C ILE A 565 4.13 44.07 -11.81
N LEU A 566 3.21 44.32 -10.89
CA LEU A 566 1.81 44.61 -11.18
C LEU A 566 1.61 46.13 -11.30
N ILE A 567 2.16 46.89 -10.34
CA ILE A 567 1.89 48.32 -10.15
C ILE A 567 3.16 49.02 -9.65
N VAL A 568 3.42 50.25 -10.10
CA VAL A 568 4.51 51.10 -9.60
C VAL A 568 3.93 52.30 -8.87
N LEU A 569 4.52 52.65 -7.73
CA LEU A 569 4.14 53.76 -6.87
C LEU A 569 5.26 54.78 -6.77
N GLU A 570 4.94 56.07 -6.69
CA GLU A 570 5.85 57.13 -6.21
C GLU A 570 5.59 57.38 -4.73
N GLN A 571 6.64 57.33 -3.91
CA GLN A 571 6.49 57.44 -2.47
C GLN A 571 6.21 58.90 -2.08
N VAL A 572 5.04 59.17 -1.48
CA VAL A 572 4.64 60.52 -1.02
C VAL A 572 4.39 60.46 0.49
N GLU A 573 5.07 61.31 1.26
CA GLU A 573 4.77 61.49 2.69
C GLU A 573 3.40 62.14 2.85
N ALA A 574 2.37 61.33 3.11
CA ALA A 574 1.06 61.82 3.45
C ALA A 574 0.94 61.95 4.98
N ASP A 575 1.06 63.18 5.47
CA ASP A 575 0.58 63.60 6.79
C ASP A 575 -0.95 63.46 6.84
N GLY A 576 -1.43 62.46 7.57
CA GLY A 576 -2.86 62.25 7.74
C GLY A 576 -3.16 61.13 8.71
N VAL A 577 -3.77 61.48 9.84
CA VAL A 577 -4.28 60.59 10.89
C VAL A 577 -4.82 59.29 10.31
N SER A 578 -4.32 58.16 10.83
CA SER A 578 -4.75 56.81 10.51
C SER A 578 -6.28 56.70 10.60
N VAL A 579 -6.95 56.78 9.46
CA VAL A 579 -8.31 56.25 9.36
C VAL A 579 -8.12 54.75 9.26
N ASP A 580 -8.22 54.11 10.41
CA ASP A 580 -8.50 52.69 10.59
C ASP A 580 -9.66 52.32 9.64
N ALA A 581 -9.29 51.91 8.44
CA ALA A 581 -10.08 51.05 7.58
C ALA A 581 -9.25 49.80 7.22
N ALA A 582 -8.29 49.44 8.08
CA ALA A 582 -8.45 48.13 8.65
C ALA A 582 -9.86 48.13 9.25
N GLN A 583 -10.84 47.57 8.54
CA GLN A 583 -11.69 46.67 9.30
C GLN A 583 -10.67 45.84 10.07
N LYS A 584 -10.54 46.08 11.37
CA LYS A 584 -10.07 45.07 12.29
C LYS A 584 -10.97 43.90 11.93
N VAL A 585 -10.53 43.09 10.98
CA VAL A 585 -11.12 41.80 10.71
C VAL A 585 -10.76 41.11 11.98
N ASP A 586 -11.69 41.21 12.92
CA ASP A 586 -11.60 40.55 14.18
C ASP A 586 -11.20 39.11 13.82
N PRO A 587 -10.06 38.60 14.29
CA PRO A 587 -9.68 37.21 14.02
C PRO A 587 -10.73 36.23 14.54
N HIS A 588 -11.67 36.70 15.38
CA HIS A 588 -12.87 36.00 15.80
C HIS A 588 -14.13 36.27 14.95
N ALA A 589 -14.09 37.21 13.99
CA ALA A 589 -15.17 37.44 13.05
C ALA A 589 -15.31 36.23 12.12
N ILE A 590 -16.42 35.52 12.30
CA ILE A 590 -16.75 34.36 11.48
C ILE A 590 -17.13 34.85 10.08
N ARG A 591 -16.30 34.50 9.09
CA ARG A 591 -16.56 34.78 7.68
C ARG A 591 -17.80 34.03 7.20
N ALA A 592 -18.51 34.55 6.19
CA ALA A 592 -19.72 33.90 5.69
C ALA A 592 -19.49 32.49 5.09
N ASP A 593 -18.31 32.20 4.55
CA ASP A 593 -17.93 30.84 4.12
C ASP A 593 -17.68 29.91 5.30
N LEU A 594 -16.96 30.38 6.33
CA LEU A 594 -16.74 29.65 7.58
C LEU A 594 -18.06 29.42 8.32
N GLN A 595 -18.95 30.43 8.39
CA GLN A 595 -20.27 30.31 9.01
C GLN A 595 -21.08 29.22 8.31
N ARG A 596 -21.05 29.13 6.97
CA ARG A 596 -21.71 28.03 6.24
C ARG A 596 -21.16 26.65 6.63
N VAL A 597 -19.86 26.55 6.87
CA VAL A 597 -19.24 25.29 7.34
C VAL A 597 -19.66 24.99 8.78
N LEU A 598 -19.64 25.98 9.68
CA LEU A 598 -20.07 25.84 11.07
C LEU A 598 -21.56 25.46 11.16
N ASP A 599 -22.43 26.13 10.40
CA ASP A 599 -23.86 25.83 10.29
C ASP A 599 -24.08 24.38 9.81
N ARG A 600 -23.24 23.93 8.87
CA ARG A 600 -23.30 22.55 8.37
C ARG A 600 -22.83 21.54 9.40
N HIS A 601 -21.79 21.84 10.17
CA HIS A 601 -21.29 20.99 11.26
C HIS A 601 -22.25 20.97 12.45
N ALA A 602 -23.01 22.04 12.70
CA ALA A 602 -23.98 22.06 13.80
C ALA A 602 -24.99 20.92 13.72
N TYR A 603 -25.37 20.46 12.51
CA TYR A 603 -26.25 19.29 12.33
C TYR A 603 -25.64 17.95 12.79
N LEU A 604 -24.33 17.91 13.03
CA LEU A 604 -23.65 16.73 13.56
C LEU A 604 -23.82 16.65 15.08
N ASP A 605 -23.96 17.78 15.76
CA ASP A 605 -23.99 17.86 17.21
C ASP A 605 -25.30 17.32 17.78
N ASP A 606 -25.20 16.56 18.87
CA ASP A 606 -26.36 16.02 19.56
C ASP A 606 -27.32 17.12 20.04
N ALA A 607 -26.78 18.29 20.41
CA ALA A 607 -27.56 19.45 20.82
C ALA A 607 -28.51 19.96 19.72
N ALA A 608 -28.14 19.79 18.44
CA ALA A 608 -28.97 20.17 17.30
C ALA A 608 -29.98 19.08 16.90
N ARG A 609 -29.99 17.93 17.60
CA ARG A 609 -30.82 16.76 17.28
C ARG A 609 -31.66 16.28 18.49
N PRO A 610 -32.38 17.17 19.19
CA PRO A 610 -33.00 16.85 20.49
C PRO A 610 -33.99 15.68 20.43
N ASP A 611 -34.76 15.54 19.35
CA ASP A 611 -35.73 14.44 19.21
C ASP A 611 -35.05 13.07 19.08
N ALA A 612 -33.95 13.01 18.31
CA ALA A 612 -33.16 11.80 18.13
C ALA A 612 -32.48 11.39 19.46
N VAL A 613 -31.92 12.36 20.16
CA VAL A 613 -31.31 12.17 21.49
C VAL A 613 -32.35 11.70 22.50
N ALA A 614 -33.51 12.37 22.59
CA ALA A 614 -34.59 11.99 23.50
C ALA A 614 -35.08 10.55 23.24
N LYS A 615 -35.17 10.14 21.97
CA LYS A 615 -35.54 8.77 21.59
C LYS A 615 -34.48 7.72 21.98
N ARG A 616 -33.19 8.07 21.97
CA ARG A 616 -32.14 7.18 22.51
C ARG A 616 -32.22 7.07 24.03
N ARG A 617 -32.39 8.22 24.70
CA ARG A 617 -32.50 8.29 26.15
C ARG A 617 -33.68 7.52 26.73
N SER A 618 -34.82 7.50 26.03
CA SER A 618 -35.98 6.73 26.49
C SER A 618 -35.73 5.21 26.52
N ARG A 619 -34.67 4.73 25.85
CA ARG A 619 -34.21 3.34 25.89
C ARG A 619 -33.06 3.10 26.87
N GLY A 620 -32.66 4.13 27.62
CA GLY A 620 -31.51 4.08 28.52
C GLY A 620 -30.16 4.08 27.81
N GLN A 621 -30.11 4.45 26.52
CA GLN A 621 -28.92 4.38 25.68
C GLN A 621 -28.26 5.75 25.46
N ARG A 622 -26.96 5.71 25.19
CA ARG A 622 -26.10 6.82 24.79
C ARG A 622 -26.19 7.09 23.28
N THR A 623 -25.79 8.29 22.88
CA THR A 623 -25.58 8.59 21.47
C THR A 623 -24.22 8.04 21.04
N ALA A 624 -24.04 7.87 19.73
CA ALA A 624 -22.75 7.43 19.20
C ALA A 624 -21.63 8.44 19.52
N ARG A 625 -21.92 9.75 19.49
CA ARG A 625 -20.93 10.80 19.82
C ARG A 625 -20.54 10.80 21.29
N GLU A 626 -21.48 10.56 22.20
CA GLU A 626 -21.16 10.43 23.62
C GLU A 626 -20.28 9.23 23.91
N ASN A 627 -20.52 8.10 23.24
CA ASN A 627 -19.67 6.93 23.37
C ASN A 627 -18.26 7.18 22.83
N VAL A 628 -18.13 7.87 21.69
CA VAL A 628 -16.82 8.27 21.14
C VAL A 628 -16.10 9.27 22.06
N ALA A 629 -16.83 10.23 22.64
CA ALA A 629 -16.28 11.22 23.55
C ALA A 629 -15.86 10.63 24.90
N ASP A 630 -16.61 9.65 25.44
CA ASP A 630 -16.20 8.90 26.63
C ASP A 630 -14.99 8.00 26.31
N LEU A 631 -14.91 7.45 25.11
CA LEU A 631 -13.82 6.56 24.71
C LEU A 631 -12.49 7.31 24.49
N CYS A 632 -12.49 8.38 23.71
CA CYS A 632 -11.29 9.13 23.37
C CYS A 632 -10.86 10.06 24.51
N ASP A 633 -9.56 10.32 24.61
CA ASP A 633 -9.02 11.37 25.46
C ASP A 633 -9.57 12.74 24.99
N PRO A 634 -9.83 13.68 25.90
CA PRO A 634 -10.42 14.97 25.57
C PRO A 634 -9.68 15.70 24.44
N ASP A 635 -10.43 16.26 23.49
CA ASP A 635 -9.95 17.05 22.36
C ASP A 635 -8.97 16.32 21.41
N THR A 636 -8.94 14.99 21.41
CA THR A 636 -8.05 14.21 20.53
C THR A 636 -8.74 13.60 19.31
N PHE A 637 -10.07 13.50 19.30
CA PHE A 637 -10.80 12.83 18.22
C PHE A 637 -10.93 13.73 16.98
N VAL A 638 -10.43 13.24 15.84
CA VAL A 638 -10.51 13.89 14.54
C VAL A 638 -11.41 13.07 13.62
N GLU A 639 -12.62 13.57 13.36
CA GLU A 639 -13.64 12.87 12.57
C GLU A 639 -13.36 12.96 11.06
N TYR A 640 -13.53 11.83 10.37
CA TYR A 640 -13.40 11.71 8.92
C TYR A 640 -14.78 11.69 8.25
N GLY A 641 -14.91 12.43 7.15
CA GLY A 641 -16.13 12.42 6.34
C GLY A 641 -17.39 12.79 7.11
N ALA A 642 -17.28 13.70 8.10
CA ALA A 642 -18.37 14.08 8.99
C ALA A 642 -19.60 14.62 8.23
N LEU A 643 -19.36 15.34 7.13
CA LEU A 643 -20.41 15.93 6.28
C LEU A 643 -21.04 14.96 5.26
N ALA A 644 -20.72 13.67 5.31
CA ALA A 644 -21.31 12.65 4.43
C ALA A 644 -22.83 12.54 4.65
N LEU A 645 -23.55 12.26 3.56
CA LEU A 645 -25.01 12.10 3.52
C LEU A 645 -25.38 10.76 2.92
N ALA A 646 -26.58 10.25 3.25
CA ALA A 646 -27.09 9.04 2.60
C ALA A 646 -27.26 9.24 1.09
N ALA A 647 -27.02 8.18 0.32
CA ALA A 647 -27.12 8.18 -1.14
C ALA A 647 -28.58 8.09 -1.63
N GLN A 648 -29.41 9.05 -1.21
CA GLN A 648 -30.85 9.11 -1.48
C GLN A 648 -31.30 10.47 -2.05
N ALA A 649 -30.39 11.22 -2.68
CA ALA A 649 -30.66 12.53 -3.29
C ALA A 649 -31.72 12.45 -4.40
N SER A 650 -31.88 11.30 -5.05
CA SER A 650 -32.95 11.08 -6.03
C SER A 650 -34.35 10.93 -5.41
N ARG A 651 -34.45 10.76 -4.07
CA ARG A 651 -35.72 10.52 -3.35
C ARG A 651 -36.01 11.56 -2.26
N ARG A 652 -35.01 12.28 -1.79
CA ARG A 652 -35.09 13.23 -0.68
C ARG A 652 -34.44 14.54 -1.09
N SER A 653 -34.94 15.64 -0.53
CA SER A 653 -34.32 16.94 -0.74
C SER A 653 -32.95 16.99 -0.05
N GLN A 654 -32.06 17.84 -0.55
CA GLN A 654 -30.76 18.05 0.07
C GLN A 654 -30.91 18.49 1.54
N GLN A 655 -31.85 19.39 1.85
CA GLN A 655 -32.09 19.85 3.21
C GLN A 655 -32.54 18.73 4.16
N ASP A 656 -33.38 17.79 3.69
CA ASP A 656 -33.77 16.61 4.48
C ASP A 656 -32.56 15.71 4.77
N LEU A 657 -31.75 15.43 3.75
CA LEU A 657 -30.53 14.63 3.92
C LEU A 657 -29.56 15.28 4.91
N ILE A 658 -29.38 16.61 4.82
CA ILE A 658 -28.58 17.43 5.74
C ILE A 658 -28.99 17.20 7.19
N ALA A 659 -30.30 17.27 7.48
CA ALA A 659 -30.82 17.19 8.83
C ALA A 659 -30.92 15.75 9.37
N ASN A 660 -31.29 14.79 8.51
CA ASN A 660 -31.71 13.45 8.94
C ASN A 660 -30.71 12.34 8.60
N THR A 661 -29.65 12.64 7.84
CA THR A 661 -28.60 11.67 7.50
C THR A 661 -27.18 12.15 7.78
N PRO A 662 -26.93 12.80 8.95
CA PRO A 662 -25.59 13.27 9.29
C PRO A 662 -24.58 12.11 9.31
N ALA A 663 -23.40 12.36 8.76
CA ALA A 663 -22.30 11.39 8.61
C ALA A 663 -22.70 10.06 7.91
N ASP A 664 -23.83 10.02 7.19
CA ASP A 664 -24.49 8.80 6.71
C ASP A 664 -24.67 7.72 7.80
N GLY A 665 -24.87 8.14 9.05
CA GLY A 665 -25.08 7.25 10.19
C GLY A 665 -23.84 6.47 10.63
N LEU A 666 -22.64 6.90 10.25
CA LEU A 666 -21.38 6.32 10.73
C LEU A 666 -20.36 7.42 11.04
N ILE A 667 -19.92 7.49 12.29
CA ILE A 667 -18.84 8.35 12.75
C ILE A 667 -17.54 7.54 12.62
N THR A 668 -16.55 8.08 11.91
CA THR A 668 -15.23 7.47 11.80
C THR A 668 -14.16 8.50 12.08
N GLY A 669 -13.00 8.10 12.59
CA GLY A 669 -11.91 9.03 12.86
C GLY A 669 -10.78 8.41 13.65
N ILE A 670 -9.81 9.24 14.02
CA ILE A 670 -8.68 8.85 14.88
C ILE A 670 -8.77 9.65 16.17
N GLY A 671 -8.56 9.01 17.30
CA GLY A 671 -8.41 9.66 18.61
C GLY A 671 -7.38 8.95 19.46
N ASN A 672 -6.97 9.58 20.57
CA ASN A 672 -6.11 8.92 21.54
C ASN A 672 -6.96 8.23 22.59
N ILE A 673 -6.59 7.02 22.98
CA ILE A 673 -7.26 6.25 24.02
C ILE A 673 -6.19 5.81 25.00
N ASN A 674 -6.40 6.11 26.28
CA ASN A 674 -5.48 5.82 27.38
C ASN A 674 -4.17 6.62 27.34
N GLY A 675 -4.13 7.81 26.74
CA GLY A 675 -2.91 8.64 26.64
C GLY A 675 -2.27 8.94 27.99
N GLY A 676 -3.07 9.12 29.04
CA GLY A 676 -2.58 9.29 30.42
C GLY A 676 -1.91 8.03 31.01
N LEU A 677 -2.21 6.83 30.49
CA LEU A 677 -1.67 5.56 30.99
C LEU A 677 -0.46 5.08 30.20
N VAL A 678 -0.48 5.24 28.87
CA VAL A 678 0.54 4.66 27.97
C VAL A 678 1.38 5.69 27.21
N GLY A 679 1.04 6.97 27.31
CA GLY A 679 1.63 8.07 26.54
C GLY A 679 0.96 8.27 25.19
N GLN A 680 1.08 9.48 24.63
CA GLN A 680 0.38 9.89 23.40
C GLN A 680 0.77 9.04 22.18
N ASP A 681 2.04 8.64 22.06
CA ASP A 681 2.55 7.89 20.90
C ASP A 681 1.90 6.50 20.76
N ARG A 682 1.50 5.87 21.87
CA ARG A 682 0.89 4.53 21.91
C ARG A 682 -0.63 4.56 22.06
N ALA A 683 -1.22 5.75 22.23
CA ALA A 683 -2.64 5.94 22.48
C ALA A 683 -3.47 6.06 21.20
N ARG A 684 -2.84 6.42 20.08
CA ARG A 684 -3.51 6.63 18.78
C ARG A 684 -4.28 5.39 18.36
N SER A 685 -5.58 5.56 18.13
CA SER A 685 -6.50 4.49 17.77
C SER A 685 -7.51 4.96 16.72
N ALA A 686 -7.90 4.07 15.82
CA ALA A 686 -8.99 4.29 14.90
C ALA A 686 -10.34 3.98 15.59
N VAL A 687 -11.36 4.78 15.32
CA VAL A 687 -12.70 4.60 15.87
C VAL A 687 -13.73 4.58 14.75
N MET A 688 -14.66 3.65 14.84
CA MET A 688 -15.82 3.49 13.97
C MET A 688 -17.06 3.32 14.84
N ALA A 689 -18.04 4.21 14.73
CA ALA A 689 -19.26 4.16 15.53
C ALA A 689 -20.50 4.36 14.66
N TYR A 690 -21.36 3.34 14.60
CA TYR A 690 -22.65 3.48 13.93
C TYR A 690 -23.62 4.29 14.79
N ASP A 691 -24.32 5.22 14.15
CA ASP A 691 -25.36 6.02 14.80
C ASP A 691 -26.73 5.42 14.51
N ALA A 692 -27.26 4.66 15.47
CA ALA A 692 -28.58 4.05 15.37
C ALA A 692 -29.73 5.05 15.23
N THR A 693 -29.51 6.34 15.52
CA THR A 693 -30.52 7.38 15.31
C THR A 693 -30.66 7.77 13.83
N VAL A 694 -29.66 7.47 13.01
CA VAL A 694 -29.66 7.73 11.57
C VAL A 694 -29.99 6.44 10.83
N LEU A 695 -31.20 6.36 10.28
CA LEU A 695 -31.65 5.23 9.46
C LEU A 695 -31.40 3.86 10.13
N ALA A 696 -31.60 3.80 11.46
CA ALA A 696 -31.40 2.62 12.29
C ALA A 696 -29.98 2.03 12.24
N GLY A 697 -28.94 2.85 12.04
CA GLY A 697 -27.54 2.39 11.99
C GLY A 697 -27.24 1.47 10.80
N THR A 698 -28.07 1.52 9.76
CA THR A 698 -27.92 0.67 8.57
C THR A 698 -26.75 1.10 7.69
N GLN A 699 -26.19 0.12 6.99
CA GLN A 699 -25.04 0.28 6.11
C GLN A 699 -25.49 0.79 4.74
N GLY A 700 -25.08 2.01 4.41
CA GLY A 700 -25.35 2.71 3.15
C GLY A 700 -24.10 2.80 2.29
N LYS A 701 -24.24 3.30 1.07
CA LYS A 701 -23.11 3.40 0.12
C LYS A 701 -22.00 4.34 0.60
N ARG A 702 -22.36 5.47 1.22
CA ARG A 702 -21.36 6.45 1.67
C ARG A 702 -20.71 6.03 2.99
N ASN A 703 -21.45 5.46 3.94
CA ASN A 703 -20.85 4.94 5.15
C ASN A 703 -19.95 3.71 4.91
N HIS A 704 -20.21 2.89 3.89
CA HIS A 704 -19.28 1.86 3.44
C HIS A 704 -17.95 2.43 2.93
N ILE A 705 -17.98 3.53 2.16
CA ILE A 705 -16.74 4.23 1.74
C ILE A 705 -15.98 4.77 2.96
N LYS A 706 -16.70 5.28 3.99
CA LYS A 706 -16.10 5.73 5.25
C LYS A 706 -15.47 4.56 6.02
N THR A 707 -16.13 3.40 6.06
CA THR A 707 -15.61 2.15 6.64
C THR A 707 -14.32 1.74 5.94
N ASP A 708 -14.34 1.62 4.60
CA ASP A 708 -13.16 1.24 3.81
C ASP A 708 -11.98 2.18 4.08
N ARG A 709 -12.25 3.48 4.17
CA ARG A 709 -11.22 4.48 4.46
C ARG A 709 -10.61 4.34 5.85
N ILE A 710 -11.41 4.19 6.91
CA ILE A 710 -10.86 4.10 8.26
C ILE A 710 -10.13 2.77 8.50
N VAL A 711 -10.60 1.69 7.86
CA VAL A 711 -9.94 0.38 7.88
C VAL A 711 -8.58 0.44 7.16
N GLU A 712 -8.52 1.07 5.97
CA GLU A 712 -7.26 1.29 5.25
C GLU A 712 -6.25 2.06 6.12
N VAL A 713 -6.71 3.10 6.81
CA VAL A 713 -5.88 3.89 7.73
C VAL A 713 -5.39 3.05 8.92
N ALA A 714 -6.28 2.26 9.53
CA ALA A 714 -5.92 1.38 10.63
C ALA A 714 -4.87 0.34 10.23
N LEU A 715 -4.99 -0.27 9.04
CA LEU A 715 -4.00 -1.21 8.52
C LEU A 715 -2.68 -0.54 8.16
N ARG A 716 -2.72 0.57 7.41
CA ARG A 716 -1.52 1.26 6.94
C ARG A 716 -0.68 1.80 8.09
N ASP A 717 -1.33 2.36 9.11
CA ASP A 717 -0.68 3.01 10.24
C ASP A 717 -0.58 2.09 11.48
N GLU A 718 -0.96 0.81 11.34
CA GLU A 718 -1.00 -0.21 12.40
C GLU A 718 -1.74 0.23 13.67
N LEU A 719 -2.85 0.96 13.51
CA LEU A 719 -3.64 1.48 14.62
C LEU A 719 -4.66 0.43 15.11
N PRO A 720 -4.80 0.23 16.43
CA PRO A 720 -5.95 -0.49 16.98
C PRO A 720 -7.26 0.15 16.54
N LEU A 721 -8.29 -0.67 16.28
CA LEU A 721 -9.59 -0.19 15.84
C LEU A 721 -10.69 -0.53 16.85
N LEU A 722 -11.51 0.45 17.19
CA LEU A 722 -12.67 0.28 18.05
C LEU A 722 -13.95 0.50 17.26
N LEU A 723 -14.84 -0.48 17.31
CA LEU A 723 -16.11 -0.52 16.63
C LEU A 723 -17.26 -0.45 17.64
N PHE A 724 -18.06 0.61 17.62
CA PHE A 724 -19.41 0.59 18.20
C PHE A 724 -20.39 0.08 17.12
N ALA A 725 -20.68 -1.22 17.18
CA ALA A 725 -21.57 -1.89 16.26
C ALA A 725 -23.03 -1.76 16.73
N GLU A 726 -23.85 -1.13 15.90
CA GLU A 726 -25.30 -1.09 16.11
C GLU A 726 -25.99 -0.85 14.76
N GLY A 727 -26.99 -1.67 14.40
CA GLY A 727 -27.78 -1.48 13.18
C GLY A 727 -28.31 -2.75 12.52
N GLY A 728 -29.03 -2.56 11.41
CA GLY A 728 -29.86 -3.59 10.76
C GLY A 728 -29.38 -4.16 9.42
N GLY A 729 -28.16 -3.84 8.96
CA GLY A 729 -27.60 -4.33 7.69
C GLY A 729 -27.68 -3.35 6.51
N GLY A 730 -27.51 -3.88 5.30
CA GLY A 730 -27.45 -3.09 4.05
C GLY A 730 -28.74 -2.34 3.76
N ARG A 731 -28.63 -1.12 3.22
CA ARG A 731 -29.74 -0.19 3.03
C ARG A 731 -30.25 -0.19 1.58
N PRO A 732 -31.43 -0.80 1.28
CA PRO A 732 -31.97 -0.83 -0.08
C PRO A 732 -32.44 0.54 -0.60
N GLY A 733 -32.62 1.51 0.30
CA GLY A 733 -33.09 2.85 -0.02
C GLY A 733 -32.06 3.75 -0.71
N ASP A 734 -30.80 3.34 -0.79
CA ASP A 734 -29.71 4.09 -1.43
C ASP A 734 -29.72 3.91 -2.95
N VAL A 735 -30.39 4.84 -3.63
CA VAL A 735 -30.72 4.75 -5.06
C VAL A 735 -29.77 5.53 -5.97
N ASP A 736 -28.90 6.39 -5.41
CA ASP A 736 -28.05 7.26 -6.24
C ASP A 736 -26.85 6.52 -6.88
N PHE A 737 -26.60 5.27 -6.47
CA PHE A 737 -25.55 4.42 -7.04
C PHE A 737 -26.19 3.21 -7.71
N PRO A 738 -26.07 3.04 -9.05
CA PRO A 738 -26.59 1.87 -9.73
C PRO A 738 -25.85 0.63 -9.21
N SER A 739 -26.53 -0.18 -8.40
CA SER A 739 -25.99 -1.40 -7.81
C SER A 739 -27.09 -2.46 -7.86
N VAL A 740 -26.79 -3.61 -8.47
CA VAL A 740 -27.76 -4.71 -8.58
C VAL A 740 -27.88 -5.47 -7.26
N SER A 741 -26.75 -5.89 -6.68
CA SER A 741 -26.73 -6.69 -5.45
C SER A 741 -25.82 -6.14 -4.34
N GLY A 742 -24.89 -5.24 -4.68
CA GLY A 742 -23.88 -4.74 -3.73
C GLY A 742 -22.84 -5.78 -3.28
N LEU A 743 -22.82 -6.99 -3.85
CA LEU A 743 -21.91 -8.07 -3.44
C LEU A 743 -20.43 -7.82 -3.76
N TYR A 744 -20.12 -6.80 -4.57
CA TYR A 744 -18.75 -6.35 -4.81
C TYR A 744 -18.17 -5.52 -3.65
N GLN A 745 -18.95 -5.25 -2.59
CA GLN A 745 -18.55 -4.35 -1.52
C GLN A 745 -17.34 -4.91 -0.73
N PRO A 746 -16.17 -4.23 -0.74
CA PRO A 746 -14.95 -4.77 -0.16
C PRO A 746 -14.90 -4.68 1.37
N SER A 747 -15.77 -3.88 2.00
CA SER A 747 -15.65 -3.54 3.44
C SER A 747 -15.55 -4.74 4.37
N PHE A 748 -16.30 -5.81 4.11
CA PHE A 748 -16.25 -7.01 4.95
C PHE A 748 -14.90 -7.72 4.85
N ALA A 749 -14.34 -7.83 3.65
CA ALA A 749 -13.01 -8.40 3.44
C ALA A 749 -11.93 -7.51 4.04
N ALA A 750 -12.00 -6.19 3.81
CA ALA A 750 -11.05 -5.22 4.34
C ALA A 750 -11.08 -5.20 5.88
N PHE A 751 -12.26 -5.19 6.50
CA PHE A 751 -12.39 -5.21 7.95
C PHE A 751 -11.89 -6.52 8.55
N ALA A 752 -12.16 -7.65 7.90
CA ALA A 752 -11.63 -8.95 8.34
C ALA A 752 -10.10 -9.01 8.26
N ASP A 753 -9.47 -8.28 7.33
CA ASP A 753 -8.01 -8.20 7.19
C ASP A 753 -7.32 -7.49 8.36
N LEU A 754 -8.07 -6.77 9.22
CA LEU A 754 -7.52 -6.23 10.47
C LEU A 754 -7.16 -7.33 11.48
N ASN A 755 -7.86 -8.46 11.44
CA ASN A 755 -7.69 -9.56 12.37
C ASN A 755 -6.24 -10.06 12.35
N GLY A 756 -5.65 -10.23 13.54
CA GLY A 756 -4.26 -10.66 13.70
C GLY A 756 -3.20 -9.59 13.39
N ASN A 757 -3.54 -8.52 12.64
CA ASN A 757 -2.63 -7.42 12.32
C ASN A 757 -2.67 -6.33 13.40
N VAL A 758 -3.86 -5.85 13.76
CA VAL A 758 -4.07 -4.83 14.81
C VAL A 758 -5.12 -5.29 15.81
N PRO A 759 -5.10 -4.84 17.08
CA PRO A 759 -6.18 -5.14 18.02
C PRO A 759 -7.50 -4.52 17.56
N VAL A 760 -8.55 -5.34 17.47
CA VAL A 760 -9.90 -4.89 17.08
C VAL A 760 -10.90 -5.15 18.22
N VAL A 761 -11.51 -4.07 18.71
CA VAL A 761 -12.47 -4.11 19.82
C VAL A 761 -13.87 -3.83 19.31
N GLY A 762 -14.78 -4.80 19.49
CA GLY A 762 -16.20 -4.64 19.21
C GLY A 762 -16.99 -4.29 20.46
N ILE A 763 -17.82 -3.26 20.39
CA ILE A 763 -18.74 -2.83 21.44
C ILE A 763 -20.15 -2.83 20.86
N VAL A 764 -21.11 -3.43 21.56
CA VAL A 764 -22.51 -3.48 21.11
C VAL A 764 -23.48 -3.17 22.24
N SER A 765 -24.43 -2.30 21.93
CA SER A 765 -25.64 -2.03 22.72
C SER A 765 -26.84 -2.08 21.77
N GLY A 766 -28.00 -2.50 22.29
CA GLY A 766 -29.22 -2.58 21.48
C GLY A 766 -29.15 -3.65 20.38
N ARG A 767 -29.32 -3.26 19.12
CA ARG A 767 -29.58 -4.23 18.02
C ARG A 767 -28.44 -4.21 17.02
N CYS A 768 -27.78 -5.36 16.83
CA CYS A 768 -26.68 -5.52 15.88
C CYS A 768 -26.94 -6.74 14.98
N PHE A 769 -27.43 -6.47 13.78
CA PHE A 769 -27.80 -7.50 12.83
C PHE A 769 -27.03 -7.41 11.51
N ALA A 770 -27.05 -8.51 10.75
CA ALA A 770 -26.60 -8.56 9.37
C ALA A 770 -25.13 -8.15 9.22
N GLY A 771 -24.82 -7.20 8.33
CA GLY A 771 -23.44 -6.76 8.11
C GLY A 771 -22.79 -6.09 9.32
N ASN A 772 -23.55 -5.44 10.22
CA ASN A 772 -23.00 -4.92 11.47
C ASN A 772 -22.55 -6.08 12.39
N ALA A 773 -23.35 -7.16 12.45
CA ALA A 773 -22.98 -8.38 13.17
C ALA A 773 -21.79 -9.09 12.53
N ALA A 774 -21.65 -9.03 11.21
CA ALA A 774 -20.49 -9.57 10.50
C ALA A 774 -19.19 -8.83 10.89
N PHE A 775 -19.20 -7.49 10.92
CA PHE A 775 -18.06 -6.72 11.42
C PHE A 775 -17.75 -7.03 12.88
N LEU A 776 -18.79 -7.08 13.72
CA LEU A 776 -18.64 -7.41 15.13
C LEU A 776 -17.98 -8.80 15.32
N GLY A 777 -18.42 -9.81 14.56
CA GLY A 777 -17.87 -11.17 14.60
C GLY A 777 -16.43 -11.30 14.12
N CYS A 778 -15.88 -10.28 13.44
CA CYS A 778 -14.48 -10.22 13.05
C CYS A 778 -13.57 -9.55 14.11
N CYS A 779 -14.14 -9.03 15.21
CA CYS A 779 -13.37 -8.39 16.27
C CYS A 779 -12.65 -9.43 17.16
N ASP A 780 -11.55 -9.03 17.79
CA ASP A 780 -10.80 -9.89 18.71
C ASP A 780 -11.56 -10.13 20.01
N VAL A 781 -12.31 -9.10 20.44
CA VAL A 781 -13.18 -9.11 21.61
C VAL A 781 -14.52 -8.44 21.28
N ILE A 782 -15.60 -9.01 21.80
CA ILE A 782 -16.95 -8.45 21.75
C ILE A 782 -17.39 -8.14 23.18
N ILE A 783 -17.59 -6.85 23.45
CA ILE A 783 -18.13 -6.32 24.70
C ILE A 783 -19.58 -5.94 24.45
N ALA A 784 -20.50 -6.58 25.15
CA ALA A 784 -21.92 -6.37 24.96
C ALA A 784 -22.58 -5.97 26.27
N ASP A 785 -23.48 -4.99 26.24
CA ASP A 785 -24.37 -4.76 27.37
C ASP A 785 -25.54 -5.74 27.38
N ARG A 786 -26.28 -5.80 28.49
CA ARG A 786 -27.44 -6.70 28.64
C ARG A 786 -28.58 -6.44 27.64
N SER A 787 -28.62 -5.26 27.03
CA SER A 787 -29.65 -4.91 26.04
C SER A 787 -29.33 -5.45 24.64
N ALA A 788 -28.10 -5.92 24.42
CA ALA A 788 -27.62 -6.33 23.12
C ALA A 788 -28.37 -7.54 22.55
N ASN A 789 -28.63 -7.49 21.26
CA ASN A 789 -29.18 -8.56 20.42
C ASN A 789 -28.32 -8.64 19.16
N ILE A 790 -27.65 -9.78 18.97
CA ILE A 790 -26.62 -9.98 17.93
C ILE A 790 -27.06 -11.12 17.03
N GLY A 791 -27.16 -10.89 15.72
CA GLY A 791 -27.56 -11.96 14.80
C GLY A 791 -27.18 -11.71 13.34
N MET A 792 -26.80 -12.77 12.62
CA MET A 792 -26.49 -12.67 11.18
C MET A 792 -27.71 -12.29 10.33
N ALA A 793 -28.92 -12.52 10.84
CA ALA A 793 -30.16 -12.06 10.25
C ALA A 793 -30.96 -11.23 11.27
N GLY A 794 -31.47 -10.07 10.85
CA GLY A 794 -32.48 -9.34 11.62
C GLY A 794 -33.90 -9.85 11.31
N PRO A 795 -34.92 -9.43 12.08
CA PRO A 795 -36.29 -9.94 11.92
C PRO A 795 -36.85 -9.87 10.50
N ALA A 796 -36.60 -8.78 9.77
CA ALA A 796 -37.07 -8.62 8.40
C ALA A 796 -36.47 -9.67 7.43
N MET A 797 -35.23 -10.10 7.65
CA MET A 797 -34.61 -11.15 6.82
C MET A 797 -35.12 -12.55 7.20
N ILE A 798 -35.39 -12.78 8.49
CA ILE A 798 -35.95 -14.06 8.98
C ILE A 798 -37.36 -14.25 8.42
N GLU A 799 -38.19 -13.20 8.48
CA GLU A 799 -39.53 -13.18 7.91
C GLU A 799 -39.47 -13.34 6.37
N GLY A 800 -38.59 -12.58 5.70
CA GLY A 800 -38.38 -12.69 4.26
C GLY A 800 -37.92 -14.08 3.80
N GLY A 801 -37.24 -14.84 4.67
CA GLY A 801 -36.86 -16.24 4.45
C GLY A 801 -37.96 -17.27 4.75
N GLY A 802 -39.14 -16.82 5.21
CA GLY A 802 -40.27 -17.70 5.55
C GLY A 802 -40.10 -18.48 6.86
N LEU A 803 -39.23 -18.01 7.76
CA LEU A 803 -38.91 -18.71 9.01
C LEU A 803 -39.78 -18.27 10.20
N GLY A 804 -40.76 -17.40 9.97
CA GLY A 804 -41.65 -16.83 10.99
C GLY A 804 -41.34 -15.37 11.31
N VAL A 805 -42.17 -14.79 12.18
CA VAL A 805 -42.06 -13.39 12.61
C VAL A 805 -41.56 -13.37 14.05
N PHE A 806 -40.48 -12.63 14.27
CA PHE A 806 -39.82 -12.52 15.57
C PHE A 806 -39.66 -11.06 15.95
N SER A 807 -39.67 -10.76 17.25
CA SER A 807 -39.21 -9.47 17.72
C SER A 807 -37.67 -9.40 17.62
N PRO A 808 -37.06 -8.21 17.48
CA PRO A 808 -35.61 -8.06 17.56
C PRO A 808 -35.00 -8.67 18.82
N GLU A 809 -35.74 -8.64 19.94
CA GLU A 809 -35.33 -9.17 21.24
C GLU A 809 -35.34 -10.71 21.30
N ASP A 810 -35.97 -11.38 20.34
CA ASP A 810 -35.92 -12.84 20.20
C ASP A 810 -34.68 -13.31 19.44
N VAL A 811 -33.94 -12.39 18.80
CA VAL A 811 -32.85 -12.70 17.88
C VAL A 811 -31.49 -12.46 18.52
N GLY A 812 -30.89 -13.54 19.01
CA GLY A 812 -29.57 -13.56 19.62
C GLY A 812 -29.41 -12.66 20.86
N PRO A 813 -30.21 -12.86 21.92
CA PRO A 813 -30.06 -12.11 23.16
C PRO A 813 -28.65 -12.21 23.75
N ALA A 814 -28.16 -11.15 24.38
CA ALA A 814 -26.83 -11.09 25.00
C ALA A 814 -26.53 -12.28 25.93
N SER A 815 -27.52 -12.78 26.67
CA SER A 815 -27.36 -13.95 27.54
C SER A 815 -27.04 -15.24 26.77
N VAL A 816 -27.63 -15.42 25.59
CA VAL A 816 -27.36 -16.58 24.72
C VAL A 816 -25.98 -16.42 24.09
N GLN A 817 -25.68 -15.22 23.59
CA GLN A 817 -24.40 -14.94 22.94
C GLN A 817 -23.21 -14.96 23.90
N PHE A 818 -23.44 -14.68 25.19
CA PHE A 818 -22.43 -14.86 26.23
C PHE A 818 -22.21 -16.34 26.57
N ALA A 819 -23.29 -17.13 26.62
CA ALA A 819 -23.21 -18.56 26.93
C ALA A 819 -22.55 -19.38 25.81
N ASN A 820 -22.70 -18.97 24.55
CA ASN A 820 -22.11 -19.66 23.39
C ASN A 820 -20.73 -19.12 22.97
N GLY A 821 -20.21 -18.10 23.66
CA GLY A 821 -18.86 -17.58 23.45
C GLY A 821 -18.72 -16.49 22.39
N VAL A 822 -19.81 -16.02 21.79
CA VAL A 822 -19.81 -14.87 20.88
C VAL A 822 -19.50 -13.57 21.65
N VAL A 823 -20.09 -13.36 22.83
CA VAL A 823 -19.77 -12.24 23.69
C VAL A 823 -18.65 -12.64 24.65
N ASP A 824 -17.53 -11.92 24.60
CA ASP A 824 -16.39 -12.16 25.48
C ASP A 824 -16.60 -11.53 26.86
N VAL A 825 -17.17 -10.33 26.92
CA VAL A 825 -17.45 -9.61 28.16
C VAL A 825 -18.87 -9.06 28.14
N LEU A 826 -19.70 -9.52 29.07
CA LEU A 826 -21.05 -9.02 29.29
C LEU A 826 -21.03 -7.96 30.40
N VAL A 827 -21.53 -6.77 30.10
CA VAL A 827 -21.56 -5.61 31.01
C VAL A 827 -23.00 -5.12 31.24
N GLU A 828 -23.20 -4.24 32.20
CA GLU A 828 -24.53 -3.72 32.54
C GLU A 828 -24.99 -2.61 31.57
N ASN A 829 -24.08 -1.78 31.08
CA ASN A 829 -24.40 -0.63 30.23
C ASN A 829 -23.20 -0.17 29.38
N GLU A 830 -23.47 0.78 28.47
CA GLU A 830 -22.47 1.35 27.56
C GLU A 830 -21.30 2.05 28.28
N ALA A 831 -21.50 2.64 29.45
CA ALA A 831 -20.42 3.28 30.21
C ALA A 831 -19.38 2.25 30.65
N GLU A 832 -19.86 1.16 31.23
CA GLU A 832 -19.03 0.04 31.62
C GLU A 832 -18.37 -0.60 30.38
N ALA A 833 -19.09 -0.70 29.25
CA ALA A 833 -18.54 -1.20 28.00
C ALA A 833 -17.32 -0.39 27.53
N VAL A 834 -17.38 0.94 27.60
CA VAL A 834 -16.26 1.83 27.27
C VAL A 834 -15.09 1.64 28.23
N GLN A 835 -15.34 1.50 29.54
CA GLN A 835 -14.27 1.25 30.51
C GLN A 835 -13.57 -0.10 30.26
N VAL A 836 -14.34 -1.15 29.97
CA VAL A 836 -13.80 -2.47 29.61
C VAL A 836 -13.02 -2.39 28.29
N ALA A 837 -13.49 -1.64 27.30
CA ALA A 837 -12.79 -1.45 26.03
C ALA A 837 -11.44 -0.76 26.22
N LYS A 838 -11.39 0.29 27.05
CA LYS A 838 -10.14 0.97 27.45
C LYS A 838 -9.19 0.02 28.17
N HIS A 839 -9.70 -0.78 29.11
CA HIS A 839 -8.91 -1.75 29.87
C HIS A 839 -8.35 -2.83 28.94
N TYR A 840 -9.18 -3.44 28.08
CA TYR A 840 -8.76 -4.41 27.08
C TYR A 840 -7.66 -3.85 26.19
N LEU A 841 -7.91 -2.69 25.56
CA LEU A 841 -6.97 -2.07 24.64
C LEU A 841 -5.62 -1.78 25.31
N SER A 842 -5.63 -1.36 26.58
CA SER A 842 -4.40 -1.07 27.32
C SER A 842 -3.41 -2.25 27.32
N MET A 843 -3.90 -3.48 27.29
CA MET A 843 -3.07 -4.70 27.29
C MET A 843 -2.21 -4.82 26.02
N PHE A 844 -2.62 -4.16 24.94
CA PHE A 844 -1.92 -4.17 23.65
C PHE A 844 -1.17 -2.87 23.38
N GLN A 845 -1.30 -1.87 24.24
CA GLN A 845 -0.55 -0.59 24.19
C GLN A 845 0.77 -0.65 24.97
N GLY A 846 1.16 -1.84 25.46
CA GLY A 846 2.46 -2.14 26.05
C GLY A 846 2.52 -2.00 27.58
N ARG A 847 3.74 -1.94 28.12
CA ARG A 847 4.02 -1.90 29.56
C ARG A 847 3.60 -0.58 30.20
N VAL A 848 3.08 -0.66 31.44
CA VAL A 848 2.78 0.48 32.32
C VAL A 848 3.80 0.59 33.44
N THR A 849 4.07 1.81 33.89
CA THR A 849 5.10 2.11 34.91
C THR A 849 4.55 2.07 36.33
N HIS A 850 3.29 2.42 36.53
CA HIS A 850 2.62 2.44 37.83
C HIS A 850 1.77 1.17 37.99
N TRP A 851 2.11 0.36 38.99
CA TRP A 851 1.41 -0.88 39.32
C TRP A 851 1.60 -1.20 40.80
N SER A 852 0.74 -2.08 41.33
CA SER A 852 0.87 -2.62 42.69
C SER A 852 0.66 -4.13 42.66
N ALA A 853 1.50 -4.85 43.41
CA ALA A 853 1.42 -6.30 43.54
C ALA A 853 0.53 -6.69 44.73
N PRO A 854 -0.24 -7.79 44.64
CA PRO A 854 -0.92 -8.39 45.79
C PRO A 854 0.10 -9.01 46.77
N ASP A 855 -0.35 -9.39 47.98
CA ASP A 855 0.50 -10.12 48.92
C ASP A 855 0.78 -11.53 48.39
N SER A 856 2.03 -11.77 48.01
CA SER A 856 2.50 -13.07 47.52
C SER A 856 2.22 -14.23 48.47
N LEU A 857 2.11 -13.98 49.78
CA LEU A 857 1.85 -15.02 50.78
C LEU A 857 0.46 -15.63 50.68
N ASP A 858 -0.52 -14.89 50.13
CA ASP A 858 -1.89 -15.38 49.98
C ASP A 858 -1.97 -16.57 49.01
N LEU A 859 -1.04 -16.66 48.04
CA LEU A 859 -0.95 -17.78 47.10
C LEU A 859 -0.77 -19.14 47.80
N ARG A 860 -0.13 -19.16 48.98
CA ARG A 860 0.11 -20.41 49.75
C ARG A 860 -1.16 -21.10 50.21
N ARG A 861 -2.29 -20.38 50.26
CA ARG A 861 -3.58 -20.89 50.77
C ARG A 861 -4.61 -21.14 49.68
N VAL A 862 -4.29 -20.85 48.42
CA VAL A 862 -5.25 -20.95 47.32
C VAL A 862 -5.64 -22.41 47.05
N VAL A 863 -4.66 -23.32 47.00
CA VAL A 863 -4.90 -24.75 46.79
C VAL A 863 -5.08 -25.44 48.15
N PRO A 864 -6.22 -26.12 48.41
CA PRO A 864 -6.39 -26.89 49.63
C PRO A 864 -5.45 -28.11 49.69
N GLU A 865 -4.89 -28.41 50.86
CA GLU A 865 -4.06 -29.62 51.06
C GLU A 865 -4.82 -30.92 50.78
N ASN A 866 -6.13 -30.94 51.06
CA ASN A 866 -6.96 -32.07 50.65
C ASN A 866 -7.14 -32.07 49.13
N ARG A 867 -6.42 -32.97 48.46
CA ARG A 867 -6.40 -33.14 46.99
C ARG A 867 -7.77 -33.32 46.34
N LEU A 868 -8.79 -33.76 47.08
CA LEU A 868 -10.16 -33.95 46.58
C LEU A 868 -11.03 -32.68 46.68
N ARG A 869 -10.59 -31.67 47.44
CA ARG A 869 -11.37 -30.44 47.65
C ARG A 869 -11.23 -29.51 46.45
N VAL A 870 -12.36 -29.05 45.92
CA VAL A 870 -12.42 -28.05 44.84
C VAL A 870 -12.06 -26.66 45.37
N TYR A 871 -11.52 -25.80 44.51
CA TYR A 871 -11.19 -24.40 44.81
C TYR A 871 -11.31 -23.54 43.54
N ASP A 872 -11.28 -22.23 43.70
CA ASP A 872 -11.41 -21.26 42.61
C ASP A 872 -10.03 -20.83 42.11
N THR A 873 -9.69 -21.22 40.88
CA THR A 873 -8.40 -20.86 40.27
C THR A 873 -8.31 -19.38 39.90
N ARG A 874 -9.41 -18.62 39.89
CA ARG A 874 -9.37 -17.15 39.75
C ARG A 874 -8.61 -16.48 40.89
N LYS A 875 -8.64 -17.06 42.10
CA LYS A 875 -7.84 -16.56 43.22
C LYS A 875 -6.33 -16.69 42.98
N ALA A 876 -5.90 -17.72 42.24
CA ALA A 876 -4.52 -17.82 41.80
C ALA A 876 -4.18 -16.74 40.76
N ILE A 877 -5.08 -16.51 39.79
CA ILE A 877 -4.94 -15.44 38.79
C ILE A 877 -4.79 -14.08 39.49
N GLU A 878 -5.70 -13.75 40.41
CA GLU A 878 -5.71 -12.50 41.19
C GLU A 878 -4.46 -12.35 42.07
N GLY A 879 -4.01 -13.42 42.72
CA GLY A 879 -2.80 -13.39 43.55
C GLY A 879 -1.49 -13.32 42.75
N ILE A 880 -1.52 -13.66 41.45
CA ILE A 880 -0.38 -13.54 40.54
C ILE A 880 -0.37 -12.18 39.85
N ALA A 881 -1.52 -11.68 39.40
CA ALA A 881 -1.64 -10.45 38.62
C ALA A 881 -1.46 -9.19 39.48
N ASP A 882 -1.11 -8.07 38.84
CA ASP A 882 -1.13 -6.75 39.47
C ASP A 882 -2.56 -6.37 39.85
N ILE A 883 -2.74 -5.69 40.99
CA ILE A 883 -4.05 -5.33 41.53
C ILE A 883 -4.82 -4.48 40.51
N GLY A 884 -6.05 -4.88 40.21
CA GLY A 884 -6.93 -4.20 39.25
C GLY A 884 -6.62 -4.47 37.77
N SER A 885 -5.62 -5.30 37.45
CA SER A 885 -5.23 -5.55 36.05
C SER A 885 -6.02 -6.68 35.38
N VAL A 886 -6.63 -7.58 36.15
CA VAL A 886 -7.29 -8.79 35.61
C VAL A 886 -8.54 -8.41 34.81
N LEU A 887 -8.61 -8.89 33.57
CA LEU A 887 -9.78 -8.83 32.71
C LEU A 887 -10.12 -10.24 32.23
N MET A 888 -11.20 -10.81 32.75
CA MET A 888 -11.68 -12.14 32.37
C MET A 888 -12.34 -12.09 30.98
N LEU A 889 -12.01 -13.05 30.12
CA LEU A 889 -12.60 -13.17 28.78
C LEU A 889 -13.40 -14.46 28.64
N ARG A 890 -14.52 -14.39 27.91
CA ARG A 890 -15.44 -15.50 27.59
C ARG A 890 -15.83 -16.31 28.82
N SER A 891 -16.15 -15.65 29.93
CA SER A 891 -16.46 -16.34 31.19
C SER A 891 -17.78 -17.14 31.14
N GLY A 892 -18.66 -16.86 30.17
CA GLY A 892 -19.90 -17.62 29.92
C GLY A 892 -19.74 -18.90 29.10
N PHE A 893 -18.60 -19.10 28.42
CA PHE A 893 -18.35 -20.23 27.51
C PHE A 893 -17.08 -21.01 27.91
N GLY A 894 -17.02 -22.31 27.59
CA GLY A 894 -15.86 -23.16 27.85
C GLY A 894 -15.41 -23.14 29.31
N ALA A 895 -16.33 -23.41 30.24
CA ALA A 895 -16.14 -23.24 31.68
C ALA A 895 -14.97 -24.06 32.27
N GLY A 896 -14.49 -25.09 31.56
CA GLY A 896 -13.33 -25.90 31.95
C GLY A 896 -12.00 -25.15 32.01
N ILE A 897 -11.87 -24.04 31.28
CA ILE A 897 -10.68 -23.18 31.31
C ILE A 897 -11.08 -21.72 31.47
N HIS A 898 -10.52 -21.07 32.48
CA HIS A 898 -10.54 -19.63 32.64
C HIS A 898 -9.48 -18.99 31.73
N THR A 899 -9.83 -17.90 31.06
CA THR A 899 -8.93 -17.09 30.22
C THR A 899 -9.02 -15.65 30.66
N ALA A 900 -7.88 -14.99 30.86
CA ALA A 900 -7.82 -13.62 31.33
C ALA A 900 -6.62 -12.88 30.74
N LEU A 901 -6.79 -11.61 30.41
CA LEU A 901 -5.67 -10.69 30.22
C LEU A 901 -5.33 -10.04 31.56
N ALA A 902 -4.05 -9.86 31.86
CA ALA A 902 -3.62 -9.27 33.13
C ALA A 902 -2.25 -8.59 32.96
N ARG A 903 -1.73 -8.03 34.06
CA ARG A 903 -0.34 -7.56 34.13
C ARG A 903 0.43 -8.23 35.26
N VAL A 904 1.73 -8.40 35.07
CA VAL A 904 2.68 -8.75 36.13
C VAL A 904 3.84 -7.77 36.06
N GLU A 905 4.00 -6.95 37.10
CA GLU A 905 4.97 -5.85 37.15
C GLU A 905 4.83 -4.87 35.98
N GLY A 906 3.58 -4.55 35.65
CA GLY A 906 3.18 -3.67 34.57
C GLY A 906 3.22 -4.29 33.18
N GLN A 907 3.79 -5.49 33.01
CA GLN A 907 3.90 -6.19 31.72
C GLN A 907 2.59 -6.92 31.38
N PRO A 908 1.94 -6.65 30.23
CA PRO A 908 0.77 -7.41 29.78
C PRO A 908 1.08 -8.90 29.57
N VAL A 909 0.17 -9.76 30.01
CA VAL A 909 0.23 -11.22 29.89
C VAL A 909 -1.15 -11.80 29.60
N GLY A 910 -1.20 -12.93 28.91
CA GLY A 910 -2.37 -13.80 28.88
C GLY A 910 -2.28 -14.87 29.96
N ILE A 911 -3.39 -15.19 30.64
CA ILE A 911 -3.45 -16.23 31.67
C ILE A 911 -4.55 -17.22 31.31
N MET A 912 -4.20 -18.50 31.28
CA MET A 912 -5.16 -19.60 31.18
C MET A 912 -5.06 -20.51 32.39
N ALA A 913 -6.19 -20.92 32.96
CA ALA A 913 -6.23 -21.75 34.15
C ALA A 913 -7.32 -22.81 34.05
N ASN A 914 -7.01 -24.08 34.35
CA ASN A 914 -8.06 -25.09 34.47
C ASN A 914 -9.02 -24.73 35.62
N ASN A 915 -10.30 -25.06 35.47
CA ASN A 915 -11.33 -24.79 36.48
C ASN A 915 -11.76 -26.09 37.18
N PRO A 916 -11.31 -26.34 38.43
CA PRO A 916 -11.70 -27.52 39.17
C PRO A 916 -13.22 -27.65 39.44
N TYR A 917 -13.99 -26.55 39.40
CA TYR A 917 -15.46 -26.61 39.52
C TYR A 917 -16.14 -27.23 38.30
N HIS A 918 -15.45 -27.31 37.17
CA HIS A 918 -15.95 -27.91 35.93
C HIS A 918 -15.29 -29.25 35.68
N LEU A 919 -16.04 -30.35 35.82
CA LEU A 919 -15.56 -31.71 35.56
C LEU A 919 -14.24 -32.06 36.31
N GLY A 920 -14.03 -31.46 37.49
CA GLY A 920 -12.81 -31.66 38.27
C GLY A 920 -11.53 -31.10 37.64
N GLY A 921 -11.66 -30.21 36.65
CA GLY A 921 -10.57 -29.62 35.86
C GLY A 921 -10.37 -30.26 34.47
N ALA A 922 -11.24 -31.20 34.07
CA ALA A 922 -11.11 -31.85 32.76
C ALA A 922 -11.38 -30.86 31.62
N ILE A 923 -10.67 -31.05 30.51
CA ILE A 923 -10.77 -30.19 29.32
C ILE A 923 -11.73 -30.84 28.32
N ASP A 924 -12.92 -30.25 28.14
CA ASP A 924 -13.91 -30.61 27.14
C ASP A 924 -13.75 -29.80 25.83
N ALA A 925 -14.59 -30.07 24.83
CA ALA A 925 -14.51 -29.45 23.51
C ALA A 925 -14.54 -27.91 23.57
N ASP A 926 -15.53 -27.35 24.27
CA ASP A 926 -15.70 -25.90 24.39
C ASP A 926 -14.52 -25.23 25.11
N ALA A 927 -14.01 -25.84 26.18
CA ALA A 927 -12.82 -25.33 26.86
C ALA A 927 -11.56 -25.43 26.00
N ALA A 928 -11.42 -26.49 25.22
CA ALA A 928 -10.29 -26.68 24.30
C ALA A 928 -10.28 -25.62 23.19
N ASP A 929 -11.43 -25.35 22.60
CA ASP A 929 -11.60 -24.32 21.58
C ASP A 929 -11.34 -22.92 22.13
N LYS A 930 -11.93 -22.59 23.28
CA LYS A 930 -11.68 -21.33 23.98
C LYS A 930 -10.19 -21.13 24.29
N ALA A 931 -9.52 -22.16 24.79
CA ALA A 931 -8.09 -22.09 25.10
C ALA A 931 -7.25 -21.93 23.83
N ALA A 932 -7.58 -22.65 22.75
CA ALA A 932 -6.90 -22.51 21.47
C ALA A 932 -7.05 -21.08 20.93
N ARG A 933 -8.25 -20.52 20.87
CA ARG A 933 -8.44 -19.14 20.42
C ARG A 933 -7.71 -18.13 21.29
N PHE A 934 -7.73 -18.30 22.61
CA PHE A 934 -7.01 -17.40 23.53
C PHE A 934 -5.49 -17.45 23.33
N MET A 935 -4.92 -18.64 23.06
CA MET A 935 -3.51 -18.77 22.66
C MET A 935 -3.22 -18.00 21.37
N GLN A 936 -4.12 -18.05 20.38
CA GLN A 936 -3.96 -17.32 19.12
C GLN A 936 -4.00 -15.81 19.32
N LEU A 937 -4.94 -15.32 20.14
CA LEU A 937 -5.02 -13.90 20.51
C LEU A 937 -3.70 -13.41 21.12
N CYS A 938 -3.19 -14.14 22.11
CA CYS A 938 -1.94 -13.79 22.77
C CYS A 938 -0.77 -13.81 21.77
N ASP A 939 -0.68 -14.82 20.92
CA ASP A 939 0.39 -14.93 19.92
C ASP A 939 0.34 -13.85 18.83
N ALA A 940 -0.86 -13.53 18.35
CA ALA A 940 -1.08 -12.52 17.33
C ALA A 940 -0.63 -11.14 17.82
N HIS A 941 -0.82 -10.79 19.09
CA HIS A 941 -0.44 -9.46 19.61
C HIS A 941 0.77 -9.48 20.56
N GLY A 942 1.52 -10.59 20.61
CA GLY A 942 2.81 -10.65 21.30
C GLY A 942 2.73 -10.73 22.82
N LEU A 943 1.65 -11.26 23.39
CA LEU A 943 1.49 -11.45 24.83
C LEU A 943 2.04 -12.80 25.30
N PRO A 944 2.97 -12.86 26.27
CA PRO A 944 3.38 -14.12 26.87
C PRO A 944 2.21 -14.75 27.64
N ILE A 945 2.17 -16.08 27.68
CA ILE A 945 1.08 -16.87 28.25
C ILE A 945 1.54 -17.52 29.55
N ILE A 946 0.77 -17.32 30.61
CA ILE A 946 0.89 -18.05 31.88
C ILE A 946 -0.17 -19.15 31.89
N SER A 947 0.26 -20.39 32.07
CA SER A 947 -0.59 -21.57 32.07
C SER A 947 -0.65 -22.17 33.47
N LEU A 948 -1.80 -22.05 34.14
CA LEU A 948 -2.06 -22.60 35.45
C LEU A 948 -2.76 -23.97 35.32
N ILE A 949 -1.99 -25.04 35.58
CA ILE A 949 -2.39 -26.41 35.28
C ILE A 949 -3.00 -27.08 36.53
N ASP A 950 -4.26 -27.48 36.42
CA ASP A 950 -4.95 -28.36 37.38
C ASP A 950 -6.00 -29.19 36.64
N THR A 951 -5.53 -30.17 35.88
CA THR A 951 -6.36 -30.99 35.01
C THR A 951 -6.10 -32.48 35.18
N PRO A 952 -7.16 -33.32 35.23
CA PRO A 952 -7.02 -34.76 35.15
C PRO A 952 -6.79 -35.28 33.72
N GLY A 953 -6.76 -34.38 32.72
CA GLY A 953 -6.65 -34.72 31.31
C GLY A 953 -7.83 -34.17 30.50
N PHE A 954 -7.94 -34.63 29.26
CA PHE A 954 -9.14 -34.38 28.45
C PHE A 954 -10.34 -35.11 29.02
N MET A 955 -11.53 -34.54 28.82
CA MET A 955 -12.77 -35.26 29.09
C MET A 955 -12.88 -36.44 28.11
N VAL A 956 -13.25 -37.60 28.64
CA VAL A 956 -13.36 -38.86 27.89
C VAL A 956 -14.77 -39.45 28.03
N GLY A 957 -15.23 -40.16 27.01
CA GLY A 957 -16.50 -40.88 27.05
C GLY A 957 -17.23 -40.82 25.70
N PRO A 958 -18.06 -41.83 25.38
CA PRO A 958 -18.67 -41.95 24.05
C PRO A 958 -19.49 -40.71 23.65
N ASP A 959 -20.21 -40.10 24.60
CA ASP A 959 -21.01 -38.90 24.35
C ASP A 959 -20.16 -37.66 24.02
N VAL A 960 -18.96 -37.59 24.58
CA VAL A 960 -18.01 -36.49 24.36
C VAL A 960 -17.31 -36.71 23.01
N GLU A 961 -16.91 -37.94 22.70
CA GLU A 961 -16.32 -38.29 21.40
C GLU A 961 -17.29 -38.02 20.24
N ALA A 962 -18.59 -38.24 20.43
CA ALA A 962 -19.63 -37.94 19.43
C ALA A 962 -19.68 -36.45 19.01
N ARG A 963 -19.13 -35.56 19.83
CA ARG A 963 -19.04 -34.10 19.57
C ARG A 963 -17.70 -33.71 18.94
N ALA A 964 -16.99 -34.65 18.32
CA ALA A 964 -15.69 -34.44 17.70
C ALA A 964 -14.59 -33.99 18.68
N GLN A 965 -14.64 -34.45 19.94
CA GLN A 965 -13.66 -34.14 20.99
C GLN A 965 -12.21 -34.23 20.51
N VAL A 966 -11.87 -35.29 19.77
CA VAL A 966 -10.54 -35.47 19.16
C VAL A 966 -10.05 -34.23 18.41
N ARG A 967 -10.90 -33.59 17.59
CA ARG A 967 -10.53 -32.40 16.80
C ARG A 967 -10.36 -31.17 17.67
N HIS A 968 -11.29 -30.94 18.61
CA HIS A 968 -11.26 -29.80 19.52
C HIS A 968 -10.01 -29.81 20.40
N VAL A 969 -9.70 -30.93 21.04
CA VAL A 969 -8.50 -31.04 21.88
C VAL A 969 -7.21 -31.03 21.07
N SER A 970 -7.22 -31.58 19.85
CA SER A 970 -6.07 -31.50 18.94
C SER A 970 -5.77 -30.06 18.50
N ARG A 971 -6.79 -29.20 18.40
CA ARG A 971 -6.62 -27.78 18.06
C ARG A 971 -5.74 -27.04 19.06
N MET A 972 -5.78 -27.41 20.36
CA MET A 972 -4.87 -26.87 21.36
C MET A 972 -3.41 -27.21 21.03
N PHE A 973 -3.10 -28.47 20.71
CA PHE A 973 -1.74 -28.89 20.36
C PHE A 973 -1.23 -28.19 19.09
N LEU A 974 -2.06 -28.15 18.05
CA LEU A 974 -1.72 -27.49 16.79
C LEU A 974 -1.45 -26.00 16.97
N THR A 975 -2.27 -25.34 17.80
CA THR A 975 -2.11 -23.92 18.12
C THR A 975 -0.84 -23.68 18.94
N ALA A 976 -0.66 -24.44 20.02
CA ALA A 976 0.49 -24.33 20.91
C ALA A 976 1.82 -24.54 20.17
N ALA A 977 1.89 -25.51 19.24
CA ALA A 977 3.09 -25.79 18.46
C ALA A 977 3.55 -24.59 17.60
N LYS A 978 2.62 -23.68 17.28
CA LYS A 978 2.87 -22.49 16.46
C LYS A 978 3.16 -21.22 17.28
N LEU A 979 3.01 -21.26 18.60
CA LEU A 979 3.30 -20.11 19.46
C LEU A 979 4.73 -19.60 19.30
N ARG A 980 4.83 -18.28 19.26
CA ARG A 980 6.05 -17.47 19.15
C ARG A 980 6.32 -16.73 20.45
N VAL A 981 5.25 -16.38 21.16
CA VAL A 981 5.27 -15.88 22.54
C VAL A 981 5.66 -16.98 23.52
N GLY A 982 6.26 -16.59 24.65
CA GLY A 982 6.61 -17.53 25.71
C GLY A 982 5.37 -18.14 26.36
N LEU A 983 5.45 -19.42 26.72
CA LEU A 983 4.44 -20.13 27.51
C LEU A 983 5.09 -20.61 28.81
N LEU A 984 4.55 -20.16 29.94
CA LEU A 984 5.08 -20.35 31.29
C LEU A 984 4.12 -21.26 32.07
N ALA A 985 4.52 -22.51 32.33
CA ALA A 985 3.64 -23.49 32.92
C ALA A 985 3.84 -23.60 34.44
N VAL A 986 2.74 -23.49 35.20
CA VAL A 986 2.68 -23.65 36.66
C VAL A 986 1.62 -24.67 37.00
N THR A 987 2.01 -25.87 37.43
CA THR A 987 1.07 -26.88 37.92
C THR A 987 0.67 -26.58 39.37
N LEU A 988 -0.61 -26.25 39.57
CA LEU A 988 -1.20 -25.95 40.87
C LEU A 988 -1.47 -27.23 41.68
N ARG A 989 -2.03 -28.25 41.01
CA ARG A 989 -2.33 -29.55 41.63
C ARG A 989 -2.24 -30.68 40.61
N LYS A 990 -3.24 -30.93 39.76
CA LYS A 990 -3.23 -32.09 38.86
C LYS A 990 -2.52 -31.80 37.53
N GLY A 991 -1.54 -32.61 37.19
CA GLY A 991 -0.84 -32.58 35.91
C GLY A 991 -0.88 -33.94 35.21
N TYR A 992 -2.06 -34.39 34.77
CA TYR A 992 -2.22 -35.72 34.19
C TYR A 992 -2.39 -35.75 32.65
N GLY A 993 -1.71 -36.73 32.05
CA GLY A 993 -1.91 -37.14 30.66
C GLY A 993 -1.79 -36.03 29.61
N LEU A 994 -2.44 -36.27 28.47
CA LEU A 994 -2.37 -35.36 27.32
C LEU A 994 -2.99 -33.98 27.59
N GLY A 995 -3.97 -33.87 28.50
CA GLY A 995 -4.58 -32.58 28.85
C GLY A 995 -3.57 -31.65 29.53
N ALA A 996 -2.78 -32.15 30.48
CA ALA A 996 -1.71 -31.37 31.09
C ALA A 996 -0.60 -31.02 30.08
N MET A 997 -0.26 -31.94 29.18
CA MET A 997 0.68 -31.66 28.09
C MET A 997 0.17 -30.54 27.17
N ALA A 998 -1.11 -30.53 26.81
CA ALA A 998 -1.70 -29.47 25.99
C ALA A 998 -1.64 -28.10 26.69
N MET A 999 -1.94 -28.05 27.99
CA MET A 999 -1.80 -26.83 28.79
C MET A 999 -0.35 -26.33 28.87
N ALA A 1000 0.64 -27.23 28.81
CA ALA A 1000 2.06 -26.89 28.78
C ALA A 1000 2.62 -26.66 27.36
N GLY A 1001 1.77 -26.56 26.35
CA GLY A 1001 2.19 -26.27 24.98
C GLY A 1001 2.57 -27.50 24.13
N GLY A 1002 2.03 -28.66 24.46
CA GLY A 1002 2.24 -29.94 23.78
C GLY A 1002 3.14 -30.93 24.53
N GLY A 1003 3.72 -30.51 25.65
CA GLY A 1003 4.55 -31.32 26.54
C GLY A 1003 5.30 -30.43 27.53
N PHE A 1004 5.74 -30.96 28.66
CA PHE A 1004 6.38 -30.15 29.72
C PHE A 1004 7.74 -29.56 29.33
N ARG A 1005 8.36 -30.05 28.24
CA ARG A 1005 9.56 -29.48 27.65
C ARG A 1005 9.28 -28.38 26.60
N SER A 1006 8.02 -28.18 26.23
CA SER A 1006 7.62 -27.19 25.22
C SER A 1006 7.50 -25.79 25.82
N ALA A 1007 7.08 -25.69 27.08
CA ALA A 1007 7.03 -24.46 27.86
C ALA A 1007 8.45 -23.93 28.14
N ASN A 1008 8.59 -22.62 28.33
CA ASN A 1008 9.88 -22.00 28.67
C ASN A 1008 10.36 -22.42 30.07
N PHE A 1009 9.42 -22.65 30.97
CA PHE A 1009 9.62 -23.45 32.15
C PHE A 1009 8.32 -24.21 32.47
N THR A 1010 8.47 -25.32 33.17
CA THR A 1010 7.38 -26.05 33.83
C THR A 1010 7.73 -26.22 35.30
N ILE A 1011 7.08 -25.44 36.15
CA ILE A 1011 7.23 -25.51 37.61
C ILE A 1011 5.94 -25.98 38.26
N SER A 1012 6.02 -26.39 39.52
CA SER A 1012 4.86 -26.82 40.28
C SER A 1012 4.81 -26.19 41.67
N TRP A 1013 3.61 -25.95 42.17
CA TRP A 1013 3.38 -25.73 43.60
C TRP A 1013 3.53 -27.04 44.38
N PRO A 1014 3.71 -26.99 45.72
CA PRO A 1014 3.97 -28.20 46.51
C PRO A 1014 2.85 -29.24 46.43
N THR A 1015 1.62 -28.80 46.14
CA THR A 1015 0.42 -29.62 45.96
C THR A 1015 0.35 -30.38 44.63
N GLY A 1016 1.35 -30.23 43.76
CA GLY A 1016 1.40 -30.87 42.46
C GLY A 1016 1.43 -32.41 42.52
N GLU A 1017 0.69 -33.04 41.62
CA GLU A 1017 0.63 -34.47 41.41
C GLU A 1017 0.57 -34.81 39.91
N PHE A 1018 1.40 -35.76 39.48
CA PHE A 1018 1.69 -36.05 38.07
C PHE A 1018 1.56 -37.54 37.73
N GLY A 1019 1.27 -37.82 36.47
CA GLY A 1019 1.05 -39.18 36.00
C GLY A 1019 0.50 -39.25 34.56
N PRO A 1020 0.63 -40.41 33.89
CA PRO A 1020 0.16 -40.58 32.52
C PRO A 1020 -1.37 -40.54 32.39
N MET A 1021 -2.08 -40.81 33.49
CA MET A 1021 -3.53 -40.69 33.65
C MET A 1021 -3.84 -40.49 35.15
N GLY A 1022 -5.11 -40.26 35.50
CA GLY A 1022 -5.50 -40.18 36.91
C GLY A 1022 -5.08 -41.42 37.72
N LEU A 1023 -4.54 -41.21 38.92
CA LEU A 1023 -3.89 -42.24 39.74
C LEU A 1023 -4.81 -43.43 40.03
N GLU A 1024 -6.08 -43.16 40.31
CA GLU A 1024 -7.10 -44.17 40.59
C GLU A 1024 -7.37 -45.04 39.35
N GLY A 1025 -7.38 -44.45 38.16
CA GLY A 1025 -7.52 -45.16 36.90
C GLY A 1025 -6.29 -46.01 36.57
N ALA A 1026 -5.09 -45.44 36.78
CA ALA A 1026 -3.83 -46.14 36.58
C ALA A 1026 -3.71 -47.39 37.46
N VAL A 1027 -4.11 -47.29 38.74
CA VAL A 1027 -4.10 -48.44 39.66
C VAL A 1027 -5.12 -49.51 39.24
N ARG A 1028 -6.35 -49.11 38.89
CA ARG A 1028 -7.38 -50.07 38.44
C ARG A 1028 -6.97 -50.84 37.20
N LEU A 1029 -6.27 -50.19 36.27
CA LEU A 1029 -5.82 -50.82 35.03
C LEU A 1029 -4.54 -51.64 35.24
N GLY A 1030 -3.54 -51.06 35.89
CA GLY A 1030 -2.21 -51.65 36.05
C GLY A 1030 -2.14 -52.80 37.07
N PHE A 1031 -3.04 -52.81 38.07
CA PHE A 1031 -3.10 -53.82 39.12
C PHE A 1031 -4.41 -54.62 39.11
N LYS A 1032 -5.06 -54.73 37.94
CA LYS A 1032 -6.36 -55.39 37.81
C LYS A 1032 -6.34 -56.82 38.34
N LYS A 1033 -5.30 -57.60 37.98
CA LYS A 1033 -5.17 -59.01 38.38
C LYS A 1033 -4.98 -59.16 39.89
N GLU A 1034 -4.19 -58.27 40.49
CA GLU A 1034 -3.89 -58.22 41.91
C GLU A 1034 -5.13 -57.83 42.72
N LEU A 1035 -5.92 -56.87 42.22
CA LEU A 1035 -7.18 -56.44 42.84
C LEU A 1035 -8.27 -57.51 42.70
N GLU A 1036 -8.38 -58.17 41.54
CA GLU A 1036 -9.35 -59.25 41.30
C GLU A 1036 -9.00 -60.53 42.08
N ALA A 1037 -7.72 -60.77 42.38
CA ALA A 1037 -7.27 -61.88 43.20
C ALA A 1037 -7.71 -61.78 44.68
N VAL A 1038 -8.02 -60.57 45.16
CA VAL A 1038 -8.62 -60.34 46.49
C VAL A 1038 -10.15 -60.32 46.35
N PRO A 1039 -10.93 -61.04 47.19
CA PRO A 1039 -12.39 -60.99 47.14
C PRO A 1039 -12.96 -59.59 47.30
N ASP A 1040 -14.15 -59.35 46.73
CA ASP A 1040 -14.80 -58.04 46.82
C ASP A 1040 -15.20 -57.74 48.28
N GLY A 1041 -14.75 -56.60 48.82
CA GLY A 1041 -14.92 -56.26 50.24
C GLY A 1041 -13.86 -55.29 50.77
N ALA A 1042 -13.81 -55.12 52.09
CA ALA A 1042 -12.95 -54.14 52.77
C ALA A 1042 -11.45 -54.32 52.45
N GLU A 1043 -10.99 -55.55 52.27
CA GLU A 1043 -9.58 -55.85 51.95
C GLU A 1043 -9.17 -55.40 50.55
N ARG A 1044 -10.04 -55.56 49.55
CA ARG A 1044 -9.80 -55.05 48.19
C ARG A 1044 -9.79 -53.52 48.17
N ILE A 1045 -10.68 -52.89 48.93
CA ILE A 1045 -10.71 -51.42 49.08
C ILE A 1045 -9.41 -50.94 49.74
N ALA A 1046 -8.98 -51.56 50.83
CA ALA A 1046 -7.73 -51.21 51.51
C ALA A 1046 -6.50 -51.42 50.62
N LEU A 1047 -6.46 -52.49 49.82
CA LEU A 1047 -5.39 -52.73 48.84
C LEU A 1047 -5.39 -51.66 47.75
N PHE A 1048 -6.58 -51.31 47.22
CA PHE A 1048 -6.74 -50.26 46.24
C PHE A 1048 -6.26 -48.90 46.77
N GLU A 1049 -6.70 -48.50 47.97
CA GLU A 1049 -6.28 -47.26 48.63
C GLU A 1049 -4.77 -47.23 48.89
N LYS A 1050 -4.18 -48.36 49.32
CA LYS A 1050 -2.73 -48.50 49.50
C LYS A 1050 -1.97 -48.29 48.18
N LEU A 1051 -2.41 -48.90 47.09
CA LEU A 1051 -1.78 -48.76 45.78
C LEU A 1051 -1.94 -47.33 45.22
N VAL A 1052 -3.09 -46.69 45.44
CA VAL A 1052 -3.32 -45.29 45.08
C VAL A 1052 -2.41 -44.37 45.88
N ALA A 1053 -2.27 -44.57 47.19
CA ALA A 1053 -1.35 -43.81 48.03
C ALA A 1053 0.12 -43.95 47.58
N GLN A 1054 0.54 -45.17 47.20
CA GLN A 1054 1.88 -45.39 46.63
C GLN A 1054 2.07 -44.69 45.28
N SER A 1055 1.05 -44.70 44.42
CA SER A 1055 1.06 -43.99 43.14
C SER A 1055 1.12 -42.48 43.35
N TYR A 1056 0.38 -41.95 44.33
CA TYR A 1056 0.40 -40.54 44.73
C TYR A 1056 1.77 -40.12 45.23
N GLU A 1057 2.38 -40.86 46.15
CA GLU A 1057 3.75 -40.58 46.60
C GLU A 1057 4.72 -40.55 45.42
N ARG A 1058 4.68 -41.52 44.51
CA ARG A 1058 5.54 -41.53 43.32
C ARG A 1058 5.31 -40.35 42.38
N GLY A 1059 4.05 -39.97 42.18
CA GLY A 1059 3.63 -38.86 41.32
C GLY A 1059 3.66 -37.49 42.00
N HIS A 1060 4.02 -37.41 43.28
CA HIS A 1060 4.07 -36.15 44.01
C HIS A 1060 5.14 -35.21 43.41
N ALA A 1061 4.86 -33.90 43.37
CA ALA A 1061 5.69 -32.91 42.69
C ALA A 1061 7.19 -32.98 43.04
N ILE A 1062 7.52 -33.22 44.32
CA ILE A 1062 8.91 -33.34 44.78
C ILE A 1062 9.60 -34.54 44.10
N ASN A 1063 8.92 -35.68 43.97
CA ASN A 1063 9.48 -36.87 43.34
C ASN A 1063 9.54 -36.72 41.82
N THR A 1064 8.55 -36.07 41.20
CA THR A 1064 8.57 -35.70 39.78
C THR A 1064 9.74 -34.75 39.46
N ALA A 1065 10.01 -33.76 40.30
CA ALA A 1065 11.15 -32.87 40.16
C ALA A 1065 12.49 -33.58 40.42
N ALA A 1066 12.56 -34.49 41.39
CA ALA A 1066 13.75 -35.32 41.63
C ALA A 1066 14.08 -36.22 40.42
N ALA A 1067 13.06 -36.63 39.66
CA ALA A 1067 13.20 -37.33 38.38
C ALA A 1067 13.48 -36.41 37.18
N VAL A 1068 13.54 -35.09 37.38
CA VAL A 1068 13.79 -34.06 36.35
C VAL A 1068 12.74 -34.06 35.24
N GLU A 1069 11.48 -34.35 35.60
CA GLU A 1069 10.34 -34.25 34.68
C GLU A 1069 9.70 -32.85 34.67
N ILE A 1070 9.98 -32.04 35.69
CA ILE A 1070 9.64 -30.62 35.83
C ILE A 1070 10.87 -29.84 36.34
N ASP A 1071 10.91 -28.53 36.10
CA ASP A 1071 12.09 -27.70 36.38
C ASP A 1071 12.27 -27.39 37.87
N ALA A 1072 11.17 -27.20 38.60
CA ALA A 1072 11.21 -26.92 40.03
C ALA A 1072 9.86 -27.17 40.72
N VAL A 1073 9.93 -27.48 42.02
CA VAL A 1073 8.82 -27.29 42.97
C VAL A 1073 9.10 -26.03 43.77
N ILE A 1074 8.19 -25.07 43.72
CA ILE A 1074 8.41 -23.73 44.27
C ILE A 1074 7.47 -23.44 45.44
N ASP A 1075 7.85 -22.51 46.31
CA ASP A 1075 6.88 -21.86 47.20
C ASP A 1075 5.90 -21.05 46.34
N PRO A 1076 4.56 -21.21 46.50
CA PRO A 1076 3.58 -20.43 45.74
C PRO A 1076 3.83 -18.91 45.75
N ALA A 1077 4.39 -18.36 46.83
CA ALA A 1077 4.73 -16.94 46.94
C ALA A 1077 5.84 -16.50 45.95
N GLN A 1078 6.63 -17.43 45.42
CA GLN A 1078 7.69 -17.15 44.44
C GLN A 1078 7.18 -17.13 42.99
N THR A 1079 5.90 -17.43 42.75
CA THR A 1079 5.35 -17.60 41.39
C THR A 1079 5.58 -16.35 40.52
N ARG A 1080 5.35 -15.15 41.06
CA ARG A 1080 5.58 -13.89 40.32
C ARG A 1080 7.04 -13.72 39.88
N LYS A 1081 8.00 -14.05 40.76
CA LYS A 1081 9.43 -13.99 40.44
C LYS A 1081 9.78 -14.91 39.26
N TRP A 1082 9.27 -16.14 39.28
CA TRP A 1082 9.46 -17.09 38.18
C TRP A 1082 8.86 -16.57 36.87
N ILE A 1083 7.64 -16.05 36.91
CA ILE A 1083 6.97 -15.47 35.74
C ILE A 1083 7.79 -14.32 35.15
N VAL A 1084 8.21 -13.35 35.96
CA VAL A 1084 8.98 -12.18 35.48
C VAL A 1084 10.31 -12.61 34.85
N GLN A 1085 11.02 -13.54 35.49
CA GLN A 1085 12.28 -14.08 34.95
C GLN A 1085 12.04 -14.89 33.67
N GLY A 1086 10.96 -15.66 33.63
CA GLY A 1086 10.54 -16.43 32.45
C GLY A 1086 10.19 -15.55 31.26
N ILE A 1087 9.44 -14.45 31.48
CA ILE A 1087 9.14 -13.46 30.44
C ILE A 1087 10.43 -12.83 29.93
N THR A 1088 11.34 -12.45 30.84
CA THR A 1088 12.62 -11.81 30.47
C THR A 1088 13.55 -12.76 29.71
N SER A 1089 13.54 -14.04 30.07
CA SER A 1089 14.39 -15.09 29.45
C SER A 1089 13.77 -15.68 28.18
N ALA A 1090 12.47 -15.51 27.99
CA ALA A 1090 11.79 -15.88 26.76
C ALA A 1090 12.17 -14.86 25.69
N ASP A 1091 13.25 -15.15 24.95
CA ASP A 1091 13.47 -14.53 23.65
C ASP A 1091 12.18 -14.72 22.86
N VAL A 1092 11.54 -13.62 22.40
CA VAL A 1092 10.46 -13.74 21.42
C VAL A 1092 11.04 -14.64 20.35
N ARG A 1093 10.38 -15.75 19.98
CA ARG A 1093 10.86 -16.64 18.93
C ARG A 1093 10.76 -15.89 17.58
N SER A 1094 11.55 -14.83 17.44
CA SER A 1094 11.53 -13.73 16.47
C SER A 1094 11.84 -14.21 15.05
N ARG A 1095 12.28 -15.46 14.94
CA ARG A 1095 12.45 -16.19 13.69
C ARG A 1095 11.13 -16.68 13.08
N ARG A 1096 10.01 -16.67 13.81
CA ARG A 1096 8.69 -17.08 13.30
C ARG A 1096 7.85 -15.85 12.96
N GLU A 1097 7.33 -15.82 11.75
CA GLU A 1097 6.44 -14.75 11.26
C GLU A 1097 5.19 -14.59 12.13
N ARG A 1098 4.67 -13.37 12.21
CA ARG A 1098 3.48 -13.05 13.00
C ARG A 1098 2.29 -13.86 12.53
N ARG A 1099 1.57 -14.49 13.49
CA ARG A 1099 0.30 -15.13 13.19
C ARG A 1099 -0.65 -14.04 12.70
N SER A 1100 -0.96 -14.11 11.41
CA SER A 1100 -1.81 -13.16 10.70
C SER A 1100 -3.30 -13.43 10.87
N PHE A 1101 -3.68 -14.37 11.75
CA PHE A 1101 -5.07 -14.79 11.92
C PHE A 1101 -5.37 -15.39 13.31
N ILE A 1102 -6.43 -14.87 13.92
CA ILE A 1102 -7.10 -15.39 15.11
C ILE A 1102 -8.46 -15.92 14.62
N ASP A 1103 -8.69 -17.21 14.79
CA ASP A 1103 -9.98 -17.79 14.40
C ASP A 1103 -11.15 -17.25 15.23
N ALA A 1104 -12.33 -17.22 14.62
CA ALA A 1104 -13.55 -16.67 15.24
C ALA A 1104 -14.18 -17.63 16.27
N TRP A 1105 -13.70 -18.87 16.35
CA TRP A 1105 -14.30 -19.96 17.12
C TRP A 1105 -13.89 -19.91 18.59
#